data_AF-A0A7J6R884-F1
#
_entry.id   AF-A0A7J6R884-F1
#
_cell.length_a   1.000
_cell.length_b   1.000
_cell.length_c   1.000
_cell.angle_alpha   90.00
_cell.angle_beta   90.00
_cell.angle_gamma   90.00
#
_symmetry.space_group_name_H-M   'P 1'
#
loop_
_entity.id
_entity.type
_entity.pdbx_description
1 polymer ?
#
loop_
_entity_poly.entity_id
_entity_poly.type
_entity_poly.pdbx_seq_one_letter_code
_entity_poly.pdbx_strand_id
1 'polypeptide(L)'
;MPPPSPPASKEPSTTAEQFIPPPPGQEAPPTWADKWELLPAFLEARGLVKQHIDSFNYFVTTEIKDIVLAESNRRITSDVDPNWFLEFHDVHVGAPSYRGVLQHVQTTPMMCRIRDMTVTYASDILVDISYVRGREVVRKNGVCVGRLPVMLRSKLCRLHDATTEQMERMQECPHDPGGYFIIKGTEKVLLMQEQLSNNRIIVEMDAKKMVQAVVTSSTADNKSRTVVCFKSELSGLFVKHSAFTELIPAVIMLRAMGMESDQEIVQMVGTEKCHVDGMILSLQDAHATGVFSQQQALEYLGNKLKIRSSAGTSPGSTDATERKMGEALEVLVRQVLSHISVYADGSFSSAFDQDKGGATKPLDFSGKCRFLCLMMRRALDARSDSTLLDDRDYYGNKRLELAGQLIALLFEDLFKSMNTEIKKSVDMRLTKYFQQTSSASARAGRSMVGPDSGYPDVLRDIDSERITRGMNRAISSGNWNIKRFRIDRSGVSQVLSRFSFIAALGAMTRVKSQFEKSRKLAGPRALQPSQWGMLCPSDTPEGEQCGLIKALSLLAHVTTPDEEGPIRRLCYSLGVEDAAGLTGEELHSAGTITVFLNGALLGVHRRPQTFMSDMRTLRRRGKIGEFVSIYEHEAQRAIIIATDGGRLCRPLIVVKKGKPMLKPEVHLRKLRSGELRFTDFLRLGIIEWVDVNEENNSYIAINPEDVTMESTHLEIEPLTLLGAVAGLVPYPHHNQSPRNTYQCAMGKQAMGNIACNQHLRTDTQLLLLTYPQQPMCKTRTIDLIGYDNLPAGHNASVAVMSYSGYDIEDALIMNKASIDRGFGRCCVTRKYATPLARSAIGSSEELRAPPVIGGGGKGGGRHQRQGGF
;
A
#
# COMPACT_ATOMS: atom_id res chain seq x y z
N MET A 1 -12.89 -11.07 -85.22
CA MET A 1 -12.42 -11.81 -84.04
C MET A 1 -12.44 -10.90 -82.81
N PRO A 2 -13.39 -11.12 -81.90
CA PRO A 2 -13.26 -10.81 -80.47
C PRO A 2 -13.19 -12.12 -79.64
N PRO A 3 -12.68 -12.08 -78.40
CA PRO A 3 -12.18 -13.25 -77.66
C PRO A 3 -13.28 -14.08 -76.98
N PRO A 4 -13.00 -15.36 -76.65
CA PRO A 4 -13.92 -16.22 -75.88
C PRO A 4 -13.93 -15.82 -74.39
N SER A 5 -15.11 -15.95 -73.80
CA SER A 5 -15.39 -15.76 -72.36
C SER A 5 -14.65 -16.77 -71.47
N PRO A 6 -14.24 -16.39 -70.25
CA PRO A 6 -13.55 -17.28 -69.31
C PRO A 6 -14.50 -18.33 -68.67
N PRO A 7 -13.97 -19.45 -68.15
CA PRO A 7 -14.76 -20.58 -67.67
C PRO A 7 -15.41 -20.32 -66.31
N ALA A 8 -16.60 -20.88 -66.13
CA ALA A 8 -17.35 -20.87 -64.87
C ALA A 8 -16.58 -21.56 -63.73
N SER A 9 -16.37 -20.82 -62.64
CA SER A 9 -15.87 -21.34 -61.37
C SER A 9 -16.96 -22.15 -60.65
N LYS A 10 -16.60 -23.38 -60.25
CA LYS A 10 -17.41 -24.30 -59.43
C LYS A 10 -17.85 -23.66 -58.12
N GLU A 11 -19.15 -23.71 -57.82
CA GLU A 11 -19.70 -23.46 -56.48
C GLU A 11 -19.29 -24.57 -55.51
N PRO A 12 -18.89 -24.25 -54.26
CA PRO A 12 -18.79 -25.24 -53.20
C PRO A 12 -20.17 -25.46 -52.57
N SER A 13 -20.63 -26.70 -52.57
CA SER A 13 -21.83 -27.16 -51.87
C SER A 13 -21.67 -27.03 -50.36
N THR A 14 -22.24 -25.99 -49.76
CA THR A 14 -22.48 -25.91 -48.32
C THR A 14 -23.90 -26.37 -48.03
N THR A 15 -24.04 -27.58 -47.48
CA THR A 15 -25.23 -28.00 -46.75
C THR A 15 -25.40 -27.05 -45.57
N ALA A 16 -26.30 -26.09 -45.71
CA ALA A 16 -26.76 -25.25 -44.62
C ALA A 16 -27.47 -26.14 -43.59
N GLU A 17 -26.81 -26.45 -42.48
CA GLU A 17 -27.49 -26.94 -41.29
C GLU A 17 -28.50 -25.86 -40.87
N GLN A 18 -29.78 -26.22 -40.96
CA GLN A 18 -30.89 -25.35 -40.57
C GLN A 18 -30.75 -25.00 -39.09
N PHE A 19 -30.44 -23.74 -38.80
CA PHE A 19 -30.49 -23.20 -37.45
C PHE A 19 -31.95 -23.18 -36.99
N ILE A 20 -32.33 -24.17 -36.17
CA ILE A 20 -33.62 -24.21 -35.49
C ILE A 20 -33.48 -23.33 -34.24
N PRO A 21 -34.19 -22.20 -34.12
CA PRO A 21 -34.19 -21.43 -32.88
C PRO A 21 -34.79 -22.27 -31.74
N PRO A 22 -34.24 -22.22 -30.52
CA PRO A 22 -34.76 -22.98 -29.40
C PRO A 22 -36.20 -22.54 -29.07
N PRO A 23 -37.04 -23.46 -28.55
CA PRO A 23 -38.42 -23.15 -28.18
C PRO A 23 -38.48 -22.03 -27.13
N PRO A 24 -39.55 -21.21 -27.11
CA PRO A 24 -39.65 -20.07 -26.20
C PRO A 24 -39.69 -20.56 -24.75
N GLY A 25 -38.65 -20.19 -23.98
CA GLY A 25 -38.53 -20.52 -22.55
C GLY A 25 -37.28 -21.30 -22.14
N GLN A 26 -36.43 -21.75 -23.09
CA GLN A 26 -35.11 -22.29 -22.79
C GLN A 26 -34.02 -21.37 -23.32
N GLU A 27 -33.32 -20.67 -22.42
CA GLU A 27 -32.11 -19.93 -22.77
C GLU A 27 -31.09 -20.87 -23.41
N ALA A 28 -30.48 -20.45 -24.51
CA ALA A 28 -29.41 -21.19 -25.14
C ALA A 28 -28.29 -21.50 -24.13
N PRO A 29 -27.67 -22.70 -24.19
CA PRO A 29 -26.60 -23.04 -23.25
C PRO A 29 -25.46 -22.02 -23.38
N PRO A 30 -24.94 -21.50 -22.25
CA PRO A 30 -23.89 -20.49 -22.30
C PRO A 30 -22.63 -21.04 -22.98
N THR A 31 -22.06 -20.23 -23.85
CA THR A 31 -20.90 -20.58 -24.68
C THR A 31 -19.64 -19.91 -24.16
N TRP A 32 -18.50 -20.17 -24.82
CA TRP A 32 -17.25 -19.46 -24.53
C TRP A 32 -17.32 -17.96 -24.79
N ALA A 33 -18.23 -17.50 -25.65
CA ALA A 33 -18.47 -16.07 -25.87
C ALA A 33 -19.06 -15.38 -24.63
N ASP A 34 -19.72 -16.13 -23.74
CA ASP A 34 -20.37 -15.63 -22.52
C ASP A 34 -19.43 -15.56 -21.31
N LYS A 35 -18.14 -15.92 -21.48
CA LYS A 35 -17.14 -15.87 -20.39
C LYS A 35 -17.04 -14.50 -19.72
N TRP A 36 -17.37 -13.44 -20.44
CA TRP A 36 -17.35 -12.06 -19.95
C TRP A 36 -18.32 -11.81 -18.78
N GLU A 37 -19.34 -12.66 -18.57
CA GLU A 37 -20.28 -12.57 -17.44
C GLU A 37 -19.58 -12.73 -16.07
N LEU A 38 -18.36 -13.28 -16.06
CA LEU A 38 -17.52 -13.31 -14.87
C LEU A 38 -17.06 -11.91 -14.42
N LEU A 39 -17.01 -10.92 -15.32
CA LEU A 39 -16.58 -9.54 -14.99
C LEU A 39 -17.62 -8.81 -14.13
N PRO A 40 -18.92 -8.73 -14.50
CA PRO A 40 -19.94 -8.20 -13.60
C PRO A 40 -19.92 -8.89 -12.23
N ALA A 41 -19.83 -10.22 -12.22
CA ALA A 41 -19.79 -11.00 -10.97
C ALA A 41 -18.55 -10.67 -10.11
N PHE A 42 -17.41 -10.41 -10.74
CA PHE A 42 -16.21 -9.93 -10.07
C PHE A 42 -16.42 -8.55 -9.47
N LEU A 43 -16.98 -7.61 -10.24
CA LEU A 43 -17.20 -6.23 -9.79
C LEU A 43 -18.29 -6.13 -8.72
N GLU A 44 -19.27 -7.03 -8.70
CA GLU A 44 -20.23 -7.11 -7.61
C GLU A 44 -19.56 -7.59 -6.31
N ALA A 45 -18.71 -8.62 -6.38
CA ALA A 45 -18.04 -9.18 -5.22
C ALA A 45 -16.91 -8.28 -4.68
N ARG A 46 -16.14 -7.65 -5.56
CA ARG A 46 -14.96 -6.86 -5.21
C ARG A 46 -15.14 -5.37 -5.53
N GLY A 47 -15.68 -4.99 -6.68
CA GLY A 47 -15.77 -3.58 -7.08
C GLY A 47 -14.41 -2.93 -7.33
N LEU A 48 -14.42 -1.71 -7.85
CA LEU A 48 -13.21 -1.05 -8.40
C LEU A 48 -12.36 -0.27 -7.38
N VAL A 49 -12.95 0.08 -6.24
CA VAL A 49 -12.32 0.94 -5.23
C VAL A 49 -12.04 0.17 -3.93
N LYS A 50 -12.34 -1.13 -3.93
CA LYS A 50 -12.26 -1.94 -2.73
C LYS A 50 -10.84 -2.15 -2.23
N GLN A 51 -9.79 -2.00 -3.04
CA GLN A 51 -8.42 -2.00 -2.50
C GLN A 51 -8.21 -0.94 -1.39
N HIS A 52 -8.80 0.25 -1.53
CA HIS A 52 -8.72 1.28 -0.49
C HIS A 52 -9.55 0.91 0.75
N ILE A 53 -10.75 0.40 0.53
CA ILE A 53 -11.71 0.07 1.58
C ILE A 53 -11.23 -1.14 2.40
N ASP A 54 -10.81 -2.22 1.73
CA ASP A 54 -10.32 -3.44 2.38
C ASP A 54 -9.02 -3.17 3.15
N SER A 55 -8.10 -2.36 2.59
CA SER A 55 -6.90 -1.94 3.32
C SER A 55 -7.22 -1.13 4.58
N PHE A 56 -8.16 -0.19 4.51
CA PHE A 56 -8.57 0.59 5.68
C PHE A 56 -9.33 -0.27 6.70
N ASN A 57 -10.16 -1.20 6.23
CA ASN A 57 -10.86 -2.15 7.10
C ASN A 57 -9.87 -3.03 7.85
N TYR A 58 -8.85 -3.56 7.16
CA TYR A 58 -7.79 -4.36 7.77
C TYR A 58 -7.03 -3.58 8.84
N PHE A 59 -6.70 -2.30 8.57
CA PHE A 59 -6.09 -1.42 9.56
C PHE A 59 -6.95 -1.29 10.83
N VAL A 60 -8.25 -1.01 10.67
CA VAL A 60 -9.16 -0.78 11.78
C VAL A 60 -9.44 -2.05 12.60
N THR A 61 -9.49 -3.22 11.95
CA THR A 61 -9.84 -4.47 12.66
C THR A 61 -8.64 -5.15 13.29
N THR A 62 -7.48 -5.09 12.63
CA THR A 62 -6.32 -5.93 12.94
C THR A 62 -5.11 -5.06 13.30
N GLU A 63 -4.60 -4.26 12.36
CA GLU A 63 -3.31 -3.56 12.57
C GLU A 63 -3.34 -2.55 13.73
N ILE A 64 -4.48 -1.88 13.96
CA ILE A 64 -4.59 -0.95 15.10
C ILE A 64 -4.39 -1.68 16.44
N LYS A 65 -4.86 -2.93 16.54
CA LYS A 65 -4.68 -3.77 17.72
C LYS A 65 -3.22 -4.21 17.82
N ASP A 66 -2.63 -4.65 16.72
CA ASP A 66 -1.23 -5.05 16.67
C ASP A 66 -0.30 -3.90 17.08
N ILE A 67 -0.60 -2.66 16.65
CA ILE A 67 0.18 -1.46 17.01
C ILE A 67 0.07 -1.13 18.50
N VAL A 68 -1.14 -1.15 19.06
CA VAL A 68 -1.36 -0.79 20.48
C VAL A 68 -0.83 -1.88 21.42
N LEU A 69 -1.01 -3.14 21.05
CA LEU A 69 -0.62 -4.31 21.86
C LEU A 69 0.81 -4.78 21.60
N ALA A 70 1.52 -4.16 20.65
CA ALA A 70 2.94 -4.39 20.45
C ALA A 70 3.71 -4.25 21.76
N GLU A 71 4.67 -5.13 22.01
CA GLU A 71 5.45 -5.20 23.26
C GLU A 71 6.11 -3.85 23.62
N SER A 72 6.58 -3.11 22.61
CA SER A 72 7.18 -1.78 22.79
C SER A 72 6.20 -0.69 23.26
N ASN A 73 4.90 -0.88 23.01
CA ASN A 73 3.85 0.13 23.20
C ASN A 73 2.89 -0.20 24.33
N ARG A 74 2.70 -1.50 24.59
CA ARG A 74 1.68 -2.02 25.50
C ARG A 74 1.83 -1.50 26.92
N ARG A 75 3.07 -1.38 27.42
CA ARG A 75 3.35 -0.95 28.80
C ARG A 75 4.28 0.26 28.81
N ILE A 76 3.86 1.31 29.51
CA ILE A 76 4.68 2.49 29.80
C ILE A 76 5.07 2.42 31.26
N THR A 77 6.38 2.53 31.54
CA THR A 77 6.96 2.59 32.89
C THR A 77 7.59 3.96 33.13
N SER A 78 7.67 4.36 34.40
CA SER A 78 8.32 5.59 34.83
C SER A 78 9.79 5.31 35.19
N ASP A 79 10.66 6.29 34.93
CA ASP A 79 12.07 6.23 35.37
C ASP A 79 12.24 6.68 36.83
N VAL A 80 11.22 7.34 37.40
CA VAL A 80 11.23 7.91 38.77
C VAL A 80 10.64 6.94 39.79
N ASP A 81 9.49 6.32 39.45
CA ASP A 81 8.81 5.34 40.29
C ASP A 81 8.71 3.99 39.54
N PRO A 82 9.54 2.99 39.90
CA PRO A 82 9.50 1.67 39.27
C PRO A 82 8.15 0.94 39.45
N ASN A 83 7.36 1.30 40.45
CA ASN A 83 6.04 0.70 40.68
C ASN A 83 4.97 1.28 39.76
N TRP A 84 5.19 2.47 39.18
CA TRP A 84 4.22 3.09 38.30
C TRP A 84 4.25 2.46 36.91
N PHE A 85 3.08 2.07 36.42
CA PHE A 85 2.90 1.70 35.03
C PHE A 85 1.53 2.09 34.49
N LEU A 86 1.46 2.26 33.17
CA LEU A 86 0.25 2.31 32.36
C LEU A 86 0.31 1.16 31.36
N GLU A 87 -0.69 0.31 31.33
CA GLU A 87 -0.80 -0.82 30.40
C GLU A 87 -2.09 -0.72 29.57
N PHE A 88 -1.96 -0.93 28.26
CA PHE A 88 -3.07 -1.03 27.31
C PHE A 88 -3.52 -2.49 27.15
N HIS A 89 -4.83 -2.74 27.23
CA HIS A 89 -5.38 -4.10 27.12
C HIS A 89 -6.10 -4.36 25.80
N ASP A 90 -6.86 -3.39 25.30
CA ASP A 90 -7.56 -3.49 24.02
C ASP A 90 -7.83 -2.10 23.44
N VAL A 91 -8.12 -2.04 22.15
CA VAL A 91 -8.48 -0.83 21.40
C VAL A 91 -9.68 -1.08 20.51
N HIS A 92 -10.61 -0.13 20.53
CA HIS A 92 -11.84 -0.15 19.76
C HIS A 92 -12.05 1.20 19.10
N VAL A 93 -12.55 1.20 17.86
CA VAL A 93 -12.98 2.42 17.18
C VAL A 93 -14.50 2.46 17.20
N GLY A 94 -15.06 3.56 17.70
CA GLY A 94 -16.50 3.72 17.81
C GLY A 94 -17.21 3.93 16.47
N ALA A 95 -18.49 4.36 16.55
CA ALA A 95 -19.23 4.82 15.38
C ALA A 95 -18.91 6.31 15.07
N PRO A 96 -19.01 6.75 13.80
CA PRO A 96 -18.84 8.14 13.43
C PRO A 96 -19.84 9.04 14.18
N SER A 97 -19.30 10.03 14.87
CA SER A 97 -20.07 10.98 15.69
C SER A 97 -19.43 12.36 15.65
N TYR A 98 -20.15 13.36 16.16
CA TYR A 98 -19.63 14.70 16.38
C TYR A 98 -19.94 15.11 17.81
N ARG A 99 -18.91 15.60 18.51
CA ARG A 99 -19.05 16.20 19.83
C ARG A 99 -19.59 17.62 19.64
N GLY A 100 -20.90 17.78 19.83
CA GLY A 100 -21.49 19.10 20.03
C GLY A 100 -21.19 19.62 21.44
N VAL A 101 -21.61 20.86 21.72
CA VAL A 101 -21.40 21.51 23.04
C VAL A 101 -22.11 20.77 24.19
N LEU A 102 -23.22 20.07 23.89
CA LEU A 102 -24.07 19.43 24.91
C LEU A 102 -24.33 17.93 24.69
N GLN A 103 -24.11 17.38 23.48
CA GLN A 103 -24.42 15.97 23.19
C GLN A 103 -23.56 15.40 22.05
N HIS A 104 -23.32 14.09 22.11
CA HIS A 104 -22.79 13.31 20.99
C HIS A 104 -23.88 13.14 19.93
N VAL A 105 -23.73 13.84 18.81
CA VAL A 105 -24.66 13.73 17.68
C VAL A 105 -24.07 12.80 16.64
N GLN A 106 -24.91 11.88 16.21
CA GLN A 106 -24.64 10.98 15.12
C GLN A 106 -24.50 11.74 13.77
N THR A 107 -23.41 11.55 13.03
CA THR A 107 -23.12 12.33 11.80
C THR A 107 -23.25 11.54 10.50
N THR A 108 -23.84 12.15 9.47
CA THR A 108 -23.76 11.65 8.09
C THR A 108 -22.62 12.33 7.32
N PRO A 109 -22.10 11.73 6.22
CA PRO A 109 -21.04 12.35 5.46
C PRO A 109 -21.48 13.67 4.81
N MET A 110 -22.71 13.77 4.31
CA MET A 110 -23.29 15.01 3.78
C MET A 110 -23.30 16.16 4.80
N MET A 111 -23.66 15.89 6.05
CA MET A 111 -23.60 16.89 7.13
C MET A 111 -22.17 17.42 7.33
N CYS A 112 -21.16 16.55 7.22
CA CYS A 112 -19.75 16.94 7.35
C CYS A 112 -19.25 17.75 6.14
N ARG A 113 -19.85 17.58 4.94
CA ARG A 113 -19.54 18.41 3.76
C ARG A 113 -20.12 19.82 3.88
N ILE A 114 -21.39 19.93 4.31
CA ILE A 114 -22.08 21.23 4.38
C ILE A 114 -21.59 22.09 5.55
N ARG A 115 -21.28 21.49 6.71
CA ARG A 115 -20.82 22.21 7.92
C ARG A 115 -19.33 22.57 7.86
N ASP A 116 -18.84 22.97 6.69
CA ASP A 116 -17.43 23.24 6.37
C ASP A 116 -16.59 23.82 7.53
N MET A 117 -15.30 23.51 7.52
CA MET A 117 -14.28 24.01 8.48
C MET A 117 -14.42 23.55 9.95
N THR A 118 -15.60 23.16 10.41
CA THR A 118 -15.84 22.83 11.84
C THR A 118 -15.91 21.33 12.14
N VAL A 119 -16.24 20.49 11.14
CA VAL A 119 -16.47 19.05 11.33
C VAL A 119 -15.64 18.22 10.36
N THR A 120 -14.98 17.18 10.89
CA THR A 120 -14.37 16.10 10.12
C THR A 120 -15.17 14.84 10.36
N TYR A 121 -15.39 14.03 9.31
CA TYR A 121 -16.06 12.75 9.47
C TYR A 121 -15.12 11.75 10.14
N ALA A 122 -15.26 11.63 11.46
CA ALA A 122 -14.33 10.89 12.32
C ALA A 122 -15.07 10.13 13.41
N SER A 123 -14.40 9.11 13.95
CA SER A 123 -14.87 8.36 15.10
C SER A 123 -13.86 8.38 16.25
N ASP A 124 -14.32 8.12 17.46
CA ASP A 124 -13.52 8.16 18.68
C ASP A 124 -12.76 6.81 18.83
N ILE A 125 -11.47 6.90 19.11
CA ILE A 125 -10.59 5.77 19.41
C ILE A 125 -10.63 5.56 20.92
N LEU A 126 -11.19 4.43 21.34
CA LEU A 126 -11.39 4.06 22.73
C LEU A 126 -10.40 2.96 23.10
N VAL A 127 -9.70 3.12 24.21
CA VAL A 127 -8.77 2.13 24.74
C VAL A 127 -9.16 1.71 26.15
N ASP A 128 -8.88 0.46 26.46
CA ASP A 128 -9.00 -0.09 27.81
C ASP A 128 -7.63 -0.08 28.46
N ILE A 129 -7.51 0.61 29.59
CA ILE A 129 -6.23 0.84 30.27
C ILE A 129 -6.27 0.35 31.71
N SER A 130 -5.13 -0.12 32.20
CA SER A 130 -4.85 -0.29 33.62
C SER A 130 -3.68 0.59 34.01
N TYR A 131 -3.82 1.35 35.09
CA TYR A 131 -2.75 2.23 35.56
C TYR A 131 -2.69 2.27 37.08
N VAL A 132 -1.52 2.62 37.60
CA VAL A 132 -1.29 2.74 39.04
C VAL A 132 -1.72 4.12 39.53
N ARG A 133 -2.58 4.14 40.55
CA ARG A 133 -2.97 5.35 41.29
C ARG A 133 -2.64 5.13 42.76
N GLY A 134 -1.56 5.75 43.23
CA GLY A 134 -1.06 5.52 44.59
C GLY A 134 -0.55 4.08 44.74
N ARG A 135 -1.24 3.28 45.54
CA ARG A 135 -0.95 1.84 45.73
C ARG A 135 -1.90 0.90 45.01
N GLU A 136 -2.96 1.41 44.37
CA GLU A 136 -3.97 0.61 43.71
C GLU A 136 -3.79 0.60 42.19
N VAL A 137 -4.05 -0.55 41.57
CA VAL A 137 -4.13 -0.68 40.11
C VAL A 137 -5.57 -0.45 39.70
N VAL A 138 -5.84 0.68 39.05
CA VAL A 138 -7.18 1.04 38.57
C VAL A 138 -7.31 0.62 37.11
N ARG A 139 -8.37 -0.12 36.80
CA ARG A 139 -8.75 -0.47 35.41
C ARG A 139 -9.88 0.44 34.96
N LYS A 140 -9.72 1.05 33.79
CA LYS A 140 -10.73 1.91 33.18
C LYS A 140 -10.92 1.54 31.72
N ASN A 141 -12.17 1.30 31.36
CA ASN A 141 -12.55 0.94 30.00
C ASN A 141 -13.07 2.16 29.25
N GLY A 142 -12.88 2.16 27.92
CA GLY A 142 -13.45 3.18 27.04
C GLY A 142 -12.83 4.57 27.18
N VAL A 143 -11.52 4.67 27.44
CA VAL A 143 -10.82 5.96 27.50
C VAL A 143 -10.54 6.46 26.07
N CYS A 144 -10.99 7.67 25.75
CA CYS A 144 -10.76 8.23 24.41
C CYS A 144 -9.34 8.80 24.28
N VAL A 145 -8.53 8.21 23.40
CA VAL A 145 -7.14 8.64 23.11
C VAL A 145 -7.05 9.54 21.88
N GLY A 146 -8.12 9.66 21.09
CA GLY A 146 -8.15 10.54 19.93
C GLY A 146 -9.28 10.19 18.97
N ARG A 147 -9.31 10.86 17.82
CA ARG A 147 -10.33 10.65 16.79
C ARG A 147 -9.70 10.25 15.46
N LEU A 148 -10.20 9.17 14.88
CA LEU A 148 -9.77 8.63 13.59
C LEU A 148 -10.70 9.12 12.48
N PRO A 149 -10.18 9.80 11.43
CA PRO A 149 -10.95 10.07 10.22
C PRO A 149 -11.42 8.77 9.56
N VAL A 150 -12.72 8.65 9.27
CA VAL A 150 -13.30 7.41 8.75
C VAL A 150 -13.42 7.49 7.23
N MET A 151 -12.96 6.45 6.53
CA MET A 151 -13.11 6.34 5.08
C MET A 151 -14.57 6.05 4.70
N LEU A 152 -15.10 6.71 3.68
CA LEU A 152 -16.45 6.47 3.20
C LEU A 152 -16.60 5.03 2.64
N ARG A 153 -17.74 4.39 2.94
CA ARG A 153 -18.05 2.97 2.63
C ARG A 153 -17.18 1.91 3.31
N SER A 154 -16.28 2.30 4.22
CA SER A 154 -15.61 1.34 5.12
C SER A 154 -16.60 0.73 6.13
N LYS A 155 -16.21 -0.35 6.82
CA LYS A 155 -17.03 -1.02 7.85
C LYS A 155 -17.49 -0.10 8.98
N LEU A 156 -16.71 0.92 9.31
CA LEU A 156 -17.08 1.94 10.31
C LEU A 156 -18.04 3.01 9.76
N CYS A 157 -18.14 3.14 8.44
CA CYS A 157 -18.97 4.14 7.81
C CYS A 157 -20.44 3.74 7.85
N ARG A 158 -21.34 4.72 8.03
CA ARG A 158 -22.79 4.49 7.98
C ARG A 158 -23.33 4.07 6.62
N LEU A 159 -22.55 4.33 5.57
CA LEU A 159 -22.89 3.93 4.20
C LEU A 159 -22.55 2.47 3.91
N HIS A 160 -21.92 1.76 4.85
CA HIS A 160 -21.64 0.34 4.71
C HIS A 160 -22.95 -0.46 4.66
N ASP A 161 -23.13 -1.26 3.61
CA ASP A 161 -24.34 -2.05 3.34
C ASP A 161 -25.67 -1.27 3.38
N ALA A 162 -25.62 0.07 3.25
CA ALA A 162 -26.82 0.89 3.23
C ALA A 162 -27.59 0.66 1.92
N THR A 163 -28.91 0.49 2.03
CA THR A 163 -29.79 0.41 0.86
C THR A 163 -29.92 1.76 0.16
N THR A 164 -30.32 1.76 -1.10
CA THR A 164 -30.56 2.98 -1.89
C THR A 164 -31.48 3.96 -1.16
N GLU A 165 -32.57 3.48 -0.54
CA GLU A 165 -33.51 4.30 0.23
C GLU A 165 -32.86 4.93 1.48
N GLN A 166 -32.01 4.16 2.18
CA GLN A 166 -31.27 4.68 3.34
C GLN A 166 -30.24 5.74 2.91
N MET A 167 -29.57 5.55 1.77
CA MET A 167 -28.66 6.54 1.21
C MET A 167 -29.39 7.83 0.82
N GLU A 168 -30.59 7.73 0.26
CA GLU A 168 -31.43 8.89 -0.06
C GLU A 168 -31.81 9.67 1.20
N ARG A 169 -32.24 8.99 2.27
CA ARG A 169 -32.49 9.64 3.58
C ARG A 169 -31.25 10.33 4.15
N MET A 170 -30.07 9.80 3.88
CA MET A 170 -28.78 10.40 4.25
C MET A 170 -28.28 11.46 3.25
N GLN A 171 -29.02 11.72 2.17
CA GLN A 171 -28.67 12.65 1.09
C GLN A 171 -27.37 12.30 0.36
N GLU A 172 -27.08 11.00 0.20
CA GLU A 172 -25.90 10.47 -0.49
C GLU A 172 -26.26 9.80 -1.81
N CYS A 173 -25.28 9.76 -2.72
CA CYS A 173 -25.44 9.12 -4.02
C CYS A 173 -25.09 7.61 -3.95
N PRO A 174 -25.98 6.70 -4.41
CA PRO A 174 -25.70 5.26 -4.50
C PRO A 174 -24.58 4.90 -5.46
N HIS A 175 -24.33 5.71 -6.49
CA HIS A 175 -23.29 5.47 -7.48
C HIS A 175 -21.91 6.01 -7.05
N ASP A 176 -21.80 6.78 -5.97
CA ASP A 176 -20.51 7.33 -5.53
C ASP A 176 -19.54 6.20 -5.10
N PRO A 177 -18.32 6.12 -5.65
CA PRO A 177 -17.41 5.00 -5.37
C PRO A 177 -17.03 4.81 -3.89
N GLY A 178 -17.03 5.88 -3.08
CA GLY A 178 -16.45 5.85 -1.73
C GLY A 178 -14.92 5.73 -1.76
N GLY A 179 -14.30 5.29 -0.65
CA GLY A 179 -12.85 5.08 -0.60
C GLY A 179 -11.99 6.32 -0.30
N TYR A 180 -12.62 7.43 0.11
CA TYR A 180 -11.96 8.69 0.42
C TYR A 180 -12.40 9.25 1.80
N PHE A 181 -11.73 10.31 2.25
CA PHE A 181 -11.96 10.95 3.55
C PHE A 181 -12.61 12.33 3.40
N ILE A 182 -13.39 12.75 4.39
CA ILE A 182 -13.93 14.12 4.48
C ILE A 182 -13.29 14.82 5.66
N ILE A 183 -12.41 15.78 5.38
CA ILE A 183 -11.66 16.52 6.39
C ILE A 183 -11.96 18.00 6.25
N LYS A 184 -12.51 18.59 7.31
CA LYS A 184 -12.90 20.01 7.36
C LYS A 184 -13.78 20.44 6.17
N GLY A 185 -14.71 19.59 5.75
CA GLY A 185 -15.58 19.80 4.59
C GLY A 185 -14.97 19.42 3.23
N THR A 186 -13.65 19.21 3.14
CA THR A 186 -12.97 18.86 1.88
C THR A 186 -12.82 17.35 1.70
N GLU A 187 -13.09 16.87 0.49
CA GLU A 187 -12.88 15.46 0.12
C GLU A 187 -11.42 15.22 -0.24
N LYS A 188 -10.78 14.28 0.45
CA LYS A 188 -9.37 13.94 0.28
C LYS A 188 -9.23 12.44 -0.02
N VAL A 189 -8.57 12.13 -1.13
CA VAL A 189 -8.18 10.77 -1.50
C VAL A 189 -6.70 10.57 -1.17
N LEU A 190 -6.34 9.40 -0.64
CA LEU A 190 -4.95 8.98 -0.48
C LEU A 190 -4.57 8.16 -1.72
N LEU A 191 -3.57 8.63 -2.47
CA LEU A 191 -3.10 7.91 -3.65
C LEU A 191 -2.28 6.69 -3.26
N MET A 192 -2.43 5.60 -4.01
CA MET A 192 -1.57 4.42 -3.87
C MET A 192 -0.13 4.78 -4.20
N GLN A 193 0.83 4.39 -3.37
CA GLN A 193 2.24 4.71 -3.56
C GLN A 193 3.01 3.46 -4.02
N GLU A 194 3.62 3.51 -5.20
CA GLU A 194 4.50 2.47 -5.72
C GLU A 194 5.87 2.54 -5.02
N GLN A 195 6.31 1.43 -4.42
CA GLN A 195 7.61 1.29 -3.76
C GLN A 195 8.35 0.06 -4.27
N LEU A 196 9.65 0.01 -4.05
CA LEU A 196 10.40 -1.23 -4.19
C LEU A 196 10.08 -2.18 -3.04
N SER A 197 10.07 -3.47 -3.34
CA SER A 197 9.90 -4.54 -2.36
C SER A 197 10.95 -4.42 -1.27
N ASN A 198 10.50 -4.46 -0.02
CA ASN A 198 11.40 -4.63 1.11
C ASN A 198 11.81 -6.10 1.22
N ASN A 199 12.82 -6.38 2.05
CA ASN A 199 13.29 -7.72 2.43
C ASN A 199 13.71 -8.63 1.27
N ARG A 200 13.91 -8.09 0.06
CA ARG A 200 14.42 -8.81 -1.11
C ARG A 200 15.83 -8.32 -1.48
N ILE A 201 16.70 -9.25 -1.87
CA ILE A 201 18.01 -8.92 -2.42
C ILE A 201 17.80 -8.44 -3.86
N ILE A 202 18.23 -7.21 -4.15
CA ILE A 202 18.24 -6.61 -5.48
C ILE A 202 19.70 -6.40 -5.88
N VAL A 203 20.11 -6.99 -7.00
CA VAL A 203 21.45 -6.80 -7.55
C VAL A 203 21.40 -5.74 -8.63
N GLU A 204 22.10 -4.63 -8.41
CA GLU A 204 22.13 -3.47 -9.30
C GLU A 204 23.58 -3.02 -9.55
N MET A 205 23.77 -2.19 -10.58
CA MET A 205 25.02 -1.47 -10.78
C MET A 205 24.96 -0.11 -10.10
N ASP A 206 26.01 0.25 -9.34
CA ASP A 206 26.18 1.59 -8.79
C ASP A 206 26.46 2.62 -9.90
N ALA A 207 26.45 3.92 -9.56
CA ALA A 207 26.81 5.00 -10.47
C ALA A 207 28.21 4.83 -11.11
N LYS A 208 29.12 4.14 -10.41
CA LYS A 208 30.45 3.77 -10.91
C LYS A 208 30.46 2.52 -11.81
N LYS A 209 29.29 1.99 -12.18
CA LYS A 209 29.09 0.72 -12.90
C LYS A 209 29.63 -0.52 -12.20
N MET A 210 29.79 -0.46 -10.87
CA MET A 210 30.19 -1.59 -10.05
C MET A 210 28.95 -2.36 -9.58
N VAL A 211 29.01 -3.68 -9.61
CA VAL A 211 27.93 -4.55 -9.11
C VAL A 211 27.80 -4.40 -7.60
N GLN A 212 26.57 -4.27 -7.11
CA GLN A 212 26.24 -4.27 -5.69
C GLN A 212 24.95 -5.04 -5.41
N ALA A 213 24.93 -5.82 -4.34
CA ALA A 213 23.72 -6.46 -3.83
C ALA A 213 23.14 -5.62 -2.69
N VAL A 214 21.88 -5.22 -2.83
CA VAL A 214 21.19 -4.31 -1.90
C VAL A 214 19.99 -5.01 -1.29
N VAL A 215 19.84 -4.90 0.02
CA VAL A 215 18.60 -5.28 0.70
C VAL A 215 18.15 -4.13 1.60
N THR A 216 16.87 -3.78 1.48
CA THR A 216 16.21 -2.84 2.41
C THR A 216 15.38 -3.65 3.38
N SER A 217 15.87 -3.80 4.60
CA SER A 217 15.18 -4.51 5.68
C SER A 217 14.17 -3.59 6.32
N SER A 218 12.90 -3.97 6.34
CA SER A 218 11.83 -3.22 6.99
C SER A 218 11.12 -4.11 7.99
N THR A 219 11.08 -3.66 9.23
CA THR A 219 10.32 -4.23 10.35
C THR A 219 9.45 -3.14 10.95
N ALA A 220 8.54 -3.48 11.86
CA ALA A 220 7.75 -2.49 12.59
C ALA A 220 8.64 -1.46 13.33
N ASP A 221 9.83 -1.89 13.78
CA ASP A 221 10.69 -1.04 14.59
C ASP A 221 11.80 -0.32 13.87
N ASN A 222 12.37 -0.95 12.84
CA ASN A 222 13.53 -0.43 12.16
C ASN A 222 13.46 -0.65 10.66
N LYS A 223 13.91 0.37 9.92
CA LYS A 223 14.15 0.32 8.49
C LYS A 223 15.63 0.60 8.23
N SER A 224 16.33 -0.40 7.71
CA SER A 224 17.76 -0.32 7.43
C SER A 224 18.08 -0.78 6.01
N ARG A 225 19.18 -0.27 5.46
CA ARG A 225 19.67 -0.64 4.14
C ARG A 225 21.08 -1.21 4.28
N THR A 226 21.25 -2.47 3.90
CA THR A 226 22.54 -3.15 3.86
C THR A 226 22.93 -3.33 2.39
N VAL A 227 24.16 -2.99 2.05
CA VAL A 227 24.69 -3.11 0.69
C VAL A 227 26.00 -3.88 0.74
N VAL A 228 26.13 -4.91 -0.10
CA VAL A 228 27.38 -5.63 -0.36
C VAL A 228 27.92 -5.11 -1.69
N CYS A 229 29.14 -4.57 -1.67
CA CYS A 229 29.75 -3.91 -2.83
C CYS A 229 31.26 -4.10 -2.87
N PHE A 230 31.85 -3.86 -4.05
CA PHE A 230 33.29 -3.78 -4.25
C PHE A 230 33.78 -2.33 -4.10
N LYS A 231 34.97 -2.11 -3.50
CA LYS A 231 35.61 -0.78 -3.44
C LYS A 231 36.19 -0.37 -4.79
N SER A 232 36.79 -1.33 -5.48
CA SER A 232 37.46 -1.24 -6.78
C SER A 232 37.32 -2.58 -7.50
N GLU A 233 37.65 -2.65 -8.79
CA GLU A 233 37.67 -3.91 -9.55
C GLU A 233 38.60 -4.96 -8.94
N LEU A 234 39.69 -4.52 -8.29
CA LEU A 234 40.71 -5.37 -7.67
C LEU A 234 40.55 -5.55 -6.15
N SER A 235 39.43 -5.11 -5.56
CA SER A 235 39.20 -5.23 -4.11
C SER A 235 38.27 -6.39 -3.76
N GLY A 236 38.39 -6.89 -2.52
CA GLY A 236 37.42 -7.82 -1.96
C GLY A 236 36.01 -7.22 -1.76
N LEU A 237 35.13 -8.03 -1.17
CA LEU A 237 33.75 -7.67 -0.85
C LEU A 237 33.67 -6.90 0.46
N PHE A 238 32.94 -5.79 0.43
CA PHE A 238 32.69 -4.93 1.58
C PHE A 238 31.19 -4.76 1.85
N VAL A 239 30.84 -4.59 3.13
CA VAL A 239 29.50 -4.24 3.59
C VAL A 239 29.45 -2.76 3.90
N LYS A 240 28.53 -2.07 3.24
CA LYS A 240 28.15 -0.68 3.51
C LYS A 240 26.84 -0.65 4.28
N HIS A 241 26.86 -0.05 5.46
CA HIS A 241 25.67 0.12 6.28
C HIS A 241 25.70 1.45 7.05
N SER A 242 24.53 2.06 7.30
CA SER A 242 24.46 3.43 7.83
C SER A 242 25.01 3.58 9.25
N ALA A 243 25.04 2.50 10.03
CA ALA A 243 25.54 2.48 11.41
C ALA A 243 27.06 2.71 11.51
N PHE A 244 27.80 2.38 10.45
CA PHE A 244 29.27 2.43 10.45
C PHE A 244 29.77 3.68 9.72
N THR A 245 30.94 4.17 10.13
CA THR A 245 31.63 5.30 9.48
C THR A 245 32.24 4.93 8.14
N GLU A 246 32.80 3.72 8.05
CA GLU A 246 33.54 3.21 6.89
C GLU A 246 32.93 1.90 6.36
N LEU A 247 33.44 1.44 5.21
CA LEU A 247 33.11 0.15 4.62
C LEU A 247 33.84 -0.97 5.35
N ILE A 248 33.10 -2.00 5.78
CA ILE A 248 33.64 -3.12 6.55
C ILE A 248 33.87 -4.33 5.63
N PRO A 249 35.04 -5.01 5.67
CA PRO A 249 35.24 -6.27 4.96
C PRO A 249 34.15 -7.29 5.33
N ALA A 250 33.53 -7.93 4.33
CA ALA A 250 32.39 -8.82 4.56
C ALA A 250 32.73 -10.03 5.46
N VAL A 251 33.96 -10.55 5.36
CA VAL A 251 34.46 -11.64 6.21
C VAL A 251 34.53 -11.25 7.68
N ILE A 252 34.94 -10.02 8.01
CA ILE A 252 34.98 -9.53 9.40
C ILE A 252 33.56 -9.44 9.98
N MET A 253 32.58 -9.04 9.15
CA MET A 253 31.17 -9.02 9.55
C MET A 253 30.66 -10.43 9.88
N LEU A 254 31.03 -11.44 9.09
CA LEU A 254 30.68 -12.84 9.33
C LEU A 254 31.34 -13.39 10.60
N ARG A 255 32.63 -13.09 10.83
CA ARG A 255 33.35 -13.44 12.06
C ARG A 255 32.71 -12.83 13.30
N ALA A 256 32.28 -11.56 13.24
CA ALA A 256 31.58 -10.91 14.34
C ALA A 256 30.22 -11.57 14.68
N MET A 257 29.56 -12.15 13.67
CA MET A 257 28.34 -12.92 13.84
C MET A 257 28.58 -14.38 14.29
N GLY A 258 29.83 -14.83 14.41
CA GLY A 258 30.19 -16.15 14.94
C GLY A 258 30.63 -17.18 13.89
N MET A 259 30.69 -16.83 12.61
CA MET A 259 31.32 -17.68 11.58
C MET A 259 32.83 -17.41 11.51
N GLU A 260 33.61 -18.12 12.32
CA GLU A 260 35.07 -17.94 12.40
C GLU A 260 35.85 -18.72 11.33
N SER A 261 35.31 -19.86 10.89
CA SER A 261 35.98 -20.76 9.94
C SER A 261 35.96 -20.20 8.51
N ASP A 262 37.14 -19.93 7.96
CA ASP A 262 37.27 -19.46 6.58
C ASP A 262 36.78 -20.49 5.55
N GLN A 263 36.97 -21.78 5.84
CA GLN A 263 36.45 -22.86 5.01
C GLN A 263 34.92 -22.80 4.93
N GLU A 264 34.26 -22.59 6.06
CA GLU A 264 32.80 -22.50 6.13
C GLU A 264 32.29 -21.27 5.37
N ILE A 265 32.94 -20.11 5.52
CA ILE A 265 32.59 -18.89 4.79
C ILE A 265 32.66 -19.11 3.26
N VAL A 266 33.73 -19.74 2.77
CA VAL A 266 33.87 -20.02 1.33
C VAL A 266 32.83 -21.02 0.86
N GLN A 267 32.61 -22.12 1.59
CA GLN A 267 31.59 -23.12 1.25
C GLN A 267 30.17 -22.52 1.23
N MET A 268 29.85 -21.61 2.16
CA MET A 268 28.55 -20.95 2.23
C MET A 268 28.29 -19.98 1.06
N VAL A 269 29.33 -19.33 0.52
CA VAL A 269 29.22 -18.48 -0.68
C VAL A 269 29.14 -19.35 -1.94
N GLY A 270 30.02 -20.34 -2.05
CA GLY A 270 30.02 -21.30 -3.15
C GLY A 270 31.39 -21.92 -3.40
N THR A 271 31.38 -23.15 -3.90
CA THR A 271 32.58 -23.93 -4.23
C THR A 271 33.02 -23.76 -5.70
N GLU A 272 32.26 -23.02 -6.50
CA GLU A 272 32.58 -22.77 -7.89
C GLU A 272 33.78 -21.82 -8.00
N LYS A 273 34.55 -21.97 -9.09
CA LYS A 273 35.80 -21.21 -9.28
C LYS A 273 35.58 -19.69 -9.23
N CYS A 274 34.50 -19.18 -9.82
CA CYS A 274 34.18 -17.75 -9.81
C CYS A 274 33.96 -17.19 -8.38
N HIS A 275 33.34 -17.99 -7.50
CA HIS A 275 33.09 -17.61 -6.10
C HIS A 275 34.38 -17.66 -5.30
N VAL A 276 35.15 -18.74 -5.43
CA VAL A 276 36.42 -18.91 -4.73
C VAL A 276 37.40 -17.80 -5.11
N ASP A 277 37.57 -17.53 -6.41
CA ASP A 277 38.46 -16.48 -6.91
C ASP A 277 38.05 -15.08 -6.40
N GLY A 278 36.75 -14.81 -6.31
CA GLY A 278 36.24 -13.56 -5.74
C GLY A 278 36.38 -13.43 -4.22
N MET A 279 36.35 -14.55 -3.51
CA MET A 279 36.48 -14.60 -2.06
C MET A 279 37.93 -14.49 -1.58
N ILE A 280 38.92 -14.93 -2.36
CA ILE A 280 40.35 -14.87 -2.01
C ILE A 280 40.76 -13.45 -1.58
N LEU A 281 40.37 -12.44 -2.36
CA LEU A 281 40.70 -11.03 -2.05
C LEU A 281 40.07 -10.58 -0.72
N SER A 282 38.84 -11.04 -0.44
CA SER A 282 38.11 -10.69 0.79
C SER A 282 38.74 -11.35 2.03
N LEU A 283 39.27 -12.56 1.89
CA LEU A 283 40.01 -13.27 2.94
C LEU A 283 41.37 -12.63 3.21
N GLN A 284 42.08 -12.22 2.15
CA GLN A 284 43.34 -11.48 2.26
C GLN A 284 43.14 -10.15 2.99
N ASP A 285 42.08 -9.40 2.66
CA ASP A 285 41.72 -8.15 3.34
C ASP A 285 41.48 -8.38 4.85
N ALA A 286 40.77 -9.45 5.22
CA ALA A 286 40.52 -9.79 6.62
C ALA A 286 41.80 -10.23 7.36
N HIS A 287 42.65 -11.03 6.72
CA HIS A 287 43.93 -11.47 7.28
C HIS A 287 44.88 -10.27 7.51
N ALA A 288 44.95 -9.35 6.56
CA ALA A 288 45.77 -8.13 6.67
C ALA A 288 45.35 -7.22 7.82
N THR A 289 44.06 -7.23 8.20
CA THR A 289 43.58 -6.48 9.37
C THR A 289 43.87 -7.15 10.72
N GLY A 290 44.33 -8.40 10.74
CA GLY A 290 44.69 -9.12 11.96
C GLY A 290 43.52 -9.55 12.85
N VAL A 291 42.31 -9.64 12.30
CA VAL A 291 41.07 -9.98 13.05
C VAL A 291 40.74 -11.44 12.83
N PHE A 292 40.94 -12.34 13.81
CA PHE A 292 40.72 -13.79 13.64
C PHE A 292 39.55 -14.34 14.46
N SER A 293 39.29 -13.79 15.65
CA SER A 293 38.21 -14.25 16.53
C SER A 293 36.97 -13.36 16.49
N GLN A 294 35.85 -13.87 16.96
CA GLN A 294 34.61 -13.10 17.11
C GLN A 294 34.81 -11.87 18.00
N GLN A 295 35.55 -12.02 19.11
CA GLN A 295 35.81 -10.91 20.02
C GLN A 295 36.59 -9.77 19.34
N GLN A 296 37.65 -10.10 18.60
CA GLN A 296 38.42 -9.13 17.82
C GLN A 296 37.57 -8.47 16.74
N ALA A 297 36.68 -9.23 16.10
CA ALA A 297 35.77 -8.69 15.09
C ALA A 297 34.74 -7.71 15.69
N LEU A 298 34.19 -8.03 16.87
CA LEU A 298 33.28 -7.13 17.58
C LEU A 298 33.98 -5.85 18.05
N GLU A 299 35.23 -5.95 18.52
CA GLU A 299 36.02 -4.77 18.89
C GLU A 299 36.32 -3.89 17.66
N TYR A 300 36.70 -4.50 16.53
CA TYR A 300 36.90 -3.80 15.26
C TYR A 300 35.63 -3.05 14.83
N LEU A 301 34.47 -3.70 14.89
CA LEU A 301 33.19 -3.08 14.59
C LEU A 301 32.86 -1.94 15.54
N GLY A 302 33.05 -2.15 16.85
CA GLY A 302 32.79 -1.15 17.90
C GLY A 302 33.57 0.14 17.70
N ASN A 303 34.83 0.03 17.26
CA ASN A 303 35.66 1.19 16.93
C ASN A 303 35.23 1.94 15.66
N LYS A 304 34.46 1.30 14.77
CA LYS A 304 33.95 1.86 13.50
C LYS A 304 32.47 2.28 13.56
N LEU A 305 31.84 2.20 14.73
CA LEU A 305 30.48 2.68 14.93
C LEU A 305 30.42 4.21 14.91
N LYS A 306 29.36 4.74 14.28
CA LYS A 306 28.99 6.14 14.46
C LYS A 306 28.42 6.29 15.87
N ILE A 307 29.17 6.94 16.76
CA ILE A 307 28.74 7.21 18.14
C ILE A 307 27.34 7.84 18.10
N ARG A 308 26.34 7.12 18.63
CA ARG A 308 25.08 7.72 19.03
C ARG A 308 25.26 8.13 20.48
N SER A 309 25.27 9.44 20.76
CA SER A 309 25.20 9.92 22.14
C SER A 309 23.83 9.58 22.72
N SER A 310 23.66 8.34 23.18
CA SER A 310 22.60 8.00 24.11
C SER A 310 23.02 8.56 25.47
N ALA A 311 22.56 9.78 25.74
CA ALA A 311 22.70 10.42 27.04
C ALA A 311 21.96 9.60 28.10
N GLY A 312 22.65 9.28 29.21
CA GLY A 312 21.95 9.00 30.48
C GLY A 312 22.45 7.84 31.33
N THR A 313 23.43 7.04 30.93
CA THR A 313 23.96 5.99 31.81
C THR A 313 25.23 6.47 32.52
N SER A 314 25.16 6.62 33.83
CA SER A 314 26.28 6.96 34.70
C SER A 314 27.51 6.08 34.40
N PRO A 315 28.73 6.62 34.44
CA PRO A 315 29.95 5.84 34.22
C PRO A 315 30.21 4.92 35.42
N GLY A 316 29.55 3.76 35.42
CA GLY A 316 29.91 2.60 36.23
C GLY A 316 31.06 1.86 35.54
N SER A 317 31.96 1.29 36.35
CA SER A 317 33.30 0.78 36.07
C SER A 317 33.42 -0.48 35.16
N THR A 318 32.67 -0.58 34.07
CA THR A 318 32.87 -1.63 33.05
C THR A 318 33.83 -1.13 31.96
N ASP A 319 34.79 -1.96 31.55
CA ASP A 319 35.81 -1.63 30.56
C ASP A 319 35.20 -1.00 29.29
N ALA A 320 35.77 0.11 28.83
CA ALA A 320 35.30 0.83 27.64
C ALA A 320 35.22 -0.07 26.39
N THR A 321 36.04 -1.12 26.34
CA THR A 321 36.09 -2.12 25.28
C THR A 321 34.85 -3.03 25.30
N GLU A 322 34.44 -3.53 26.47
CA GLU A 322 33.24 -4.37 26.60
C GLU A 322 31.98 -3.60 26.21
N ARG A 323 31.91 -2.31 26.57
CA ARG A 323 30.80 -1.44 26.16
C ARG A 323 30.71 -1.31 24.64
N LYS A 324 31.85 -1.08 23.96
CA LYS A 324 31.90 -0.98 22.50
C LYS A 324 31.54 -2.30 21.82
N MET A 325 31.98 -3.43 22.37
CA MET A 325 31.60 -4.75 21.87
C MET A 325 30.10 -5.00 22.02
N GLY A 326 29.52 -4.62 23.16
CA GLY A 326 28.08 -4.70 23.39
C GLY A 326 27.28 -3.83 22.42
N GLU A 327 27.73 -2.59 22.16
CA GLU A 327 27.12 -1.69 21.17
C GLU A 327 27.20 -2.25 19.74
N ALA A 328 28.34 -2.87 19.37
CA ALA A 328 28.50 -3.52 18.07
C ALA A 328 27.53 -4.71 17.92
N LEU A 329 27.44 -5.56 18.94
CA LEU A 329 26.50 -6.69 18.97
C LEU A 329 25.05 -6.21 18.85
N GLU A 330 24.67 -5.15 19.54
CA GLU A 330 23.33 -4.56 19.45
C GLU A 330 23.01 -4.10 18.02
N VAL A 331 23.97 -3.48 17.34
CA VAL A 331 23.81 -3.05 15.94
C VAL A 331 23.64 -4.24 15.00
N LEU A 332 24.38 -5.33 15.21
CA LEU A 332 24.22 -6.56 14.44
C LEU A 332 22.85 -7.20 14.67
N VAL A 333 22.32 -7.18 15.89
CA VAL A 333 21.00 -7.74 16.22
C VAL A 333 19.87 -6.87 15.65
N ARG A 334 19.89 -5.55 15.92
CA ARG A 334 18.74 -4.66 15.68
C ARG A 334 18.76 -3.92 14.34
N GLN A 335 19.93 -3.69 13.74
CA GLN A 335 20.05 -2.83 12.55
C GLN A 335 20.46 -3.60 11.30
N VAL A 336 21.53 -4.39 11.37
CA VAL A 336 21.99 -5.16 10.20
C VAL A 336 21.02 -6.31 9.93
N LEU A 337 20.45 -6.34 8.72
CA LEU A 337 19.48 -7.37 8.29
C LEU A 337 18.35 -7.58 9.31
N SER A 338 17.72 -6.48 9.73
CA SER A 338 16.77 -6.47 10.86
C SER A 338 15.54 -7.36 10.65
N HIS A 339 15.21 -7.73 9.41
CA HIS A 339 14.07 -8.59 9.11
C HIS A 339 14.30 -10.07 9.45
N ILE A 340 15.56 -10.48 9.68
CA ILE A 340 15.91 -11.85 10.08
C ILE A 340 16.07 -11.89 11.60
N SER A 341 15.24 -12.70 12.27
CA SER A 341 15.29 -12.88 13.72
C SER A 341 16.55 -13.63 14.16
N VAL A 342 17.17 -13.18 15.25
CA VAL A 342 18.37 -13.81 15.88
C VAL A 342 17.98 -14.66 17.10
N TYR A 343 16.70 -14.67 17.48
CA TYR A 343 16.22 -15.38 18.65
C TYR A 343 15.74 -16.78 18.25
N ALA A 344 16.16 -17.81 19.00
CA ALA A 344 15.86 -19.21 18.71
C ALA A 344 14.35 -19.53 18.59
N ASP A 345 13.48 -18.77 19.27
CA ASP A 345 12.02 -18.93 19.21
C ASP A 345 11.37 -18.21 18.02
N GLY A 346 12.15 -17.49 17.19
CA GLY A 346 11.63 -16.61 16.13
C GLY A 346 10.95 -15.31 16.63
N SER A 347 10.88 -15.09 17.94
CA SER A 347 10.33 -13.87 18.55
C SER A 347 11.30 -12.69 18.44
N PHE A 348 10.83 -11.46 18.17
CA PHE A 348 11.66 -10.24 18.13
C PHE A 348 12.05 -9.68 19.52
N SER A 349 11.71 -10.36 20.61
CA SER A 349 11.88 -9.86 22.00
C SER A 349 13.34 -9.61 22.35
N SER A 350 13.66 -8.42 22.86
CA SER A 350 15.02 -8.00 23.18
C SER A 350 15.69 -8.83 24.28
N ALA A 351 16.97 -9.16 24.07
CA ALA A 351 17.86 -9.79 25.05
C ALA A 351 18.19 -8.94 26.32
N PHE A 352 17.49 -7.84 26.58
CA PHE A 352 17.86 -6.86 27.61
C PHE A 352 16.67 -6.39 28.46
N ASP A 353 15.77 -7.29 28.82
CA ASP A 353 14.89 -7.11 29.97
C ASP A 353 15.62 -7.67 31.21
N GLN A 354 16.64 -6.95 31.69
CA GLN A 354 17.40 -7.33 32.89
C GLN A 354 16.57 -7.24 34.18
N ASP A 355 15.39 -6.65 34.14
CA ASP A 355 14.55 -6.42 35.32
C ASP A 355 13.75 -7.64 35.78
N LYS A 356 13.90 -8.81 35.13
CA LYS A 356 13.15 -10.03 35.49
C LYS A 356 13.99 -11.30 35.58
N GLY A 357 15.20 -11.28 36.14
CA GLY A 357 15.88 -12.48 36.69
C GLY A 357 15.85 -13.76 35.82
N GLY A 358 15.78 -13.62 34.49
CA GLY A 358 15.54 -14.70 33.54
C GLY A 358 16.77 -14.94 32.68
N ALA A 359 17.10 -16.20 32.46
CA ALA A 359 18.28 -16.62 31.69
C ALA A 359 18.37 -15.88 30.34
N THR A 360 19.57 -15.38 30.02
CA THR A 360 19.91 -14.76 28.73
C THR A 360 19.57 -15.74 27.60
N LYS A 361 18.59 -15.40 26.76
CA LYS A 361 18.23 -16.22 25.60
C LYS A 361 19.45 -16.37 24.68
N PRO A 362 19.78 -17.58 24.19
CA PRO A 362 20.89 -17.77 23.25
C PRO A 362 20.59 -17.03 21.94
N LEU A 363 21.57 -16.26 21.46
CA LEU A 363 21.52 -15.53 20.20
C LEU A 363 22.06 -16.43 19.08
N ASP A 364 21.23 -16.74 18.09
CA ASP A 364 21.63 -17.48 16.89
C ASP A 364 21.71 -16.54 15.68
N PHE A 365 22.92 -16.28 15.21
CA PHE A 365 23.17 -15.46 14.03
C PHE A 365 23.20 -16.27 12.72
N SER A 366 23.04 -17.60 12.77
CA SER A 366 23.19 -18.48 11.62
C SER A 366 22.36 -18.01 10.42
N GLY A 367 21.09 -17.66 10.61
CA GLY A 367 20.22 -17.14 9.55
C GLY A 367 20.73 -15.86 8.90
N LYS A 368 21.27 -14.91 9.68
CA LYS A 368 21.86 -13.66 9.16
C LYS A 368 23.13 -13.91 8.38
N CYS A 369 23.99 -14.79 8.88
CA CYS A 369 25.22 -15.19 8.21
C CYS A 369 24.93 -15.81 6.85
N ARG A 370 24.02 -16.80 6.80
CA ARG A 370 23.62 -17.46 5.54
C ARG A 370 23.08 -16.45 4.53
N PHE A 371 22.24 -15.52 4.98
CA PHE A 371 21.69 -14.48 4.10
C PHE A 371 22.75 -13.51 3.58
N LEU A 372 23.71 -13.10 4.42
CA LEU A 372 24.82 -12.25 3.99
C LEU A 372 25.72 -12.98 2.98
N CYS A 373 26.04 -14.25 3.21
CA CYS A 373 26.75 -15.08 2.24
C CYS A 373 25.99 -15.19 0.91
N LEU A 374 24.66 -15.30 0.95
CA LEU A 374 23.84 -15.30 -0.25
C LEU A 374 23.90 -13.98 -1.02
N MET A 375 23.90 -12.83 -0.31
CA MET A 375 24.10 -11.53 -0.93
C MET A 375 25.47 -11.44 -1.61
N MET A 376 26.52 -11.98 -0.97
CA MET A 376 27.88 -12.04 -1.53
C MET A 376 27.93 -12.92 -2.77
N ARG A 377 27.33 -14.12 -2.73
CA ARG A 377 27.22 -15.03 -3.87
C ARG A 377 26.58 -14.33 -5.07
N ARG A 378 25.40 -13.72 -4.86
CA ARG A 378 24.68 -13.01 -5.94
C ARG A 378 25.46 -11.82 -6.51
N ALA A 379 26.23 -11.10 -5.69
CA ALA A 379 27.10 -10.03 -6.16
C ALA A 379 28.28 -10.56 -7.00
N LEU A 380 28.81 -11.75 -6.68
CA LEU A 380 29.86 -12.41 -7.46
C LEU A 380 29.32 -13.00 -8.76
N ASP A 381 28.14 -13.63 -8.74
CA ASP A 381 27.45 -14.15 -9.91
C ASP A 381 27.22 -13.05 -10.94
N ALA A 382 26.65 -11.92 -10.51
CA ALA A 382 26.40 -10.78 -11.38
C ALA A 382 27.67 -10.04 -11.85
N ARG A 383 28.81 -10.26 -11.17
CA ARG A 383 30.12 -9.77 -11.62
C ARG A 383 30.65 -10.62 -12.77
N SER A 384 30.40 -11.92 -12.73
CA SER A 384 30.78 -12.86 -13.79
C SER A 384 29.83 -12.80 -14.99
N ASP A 385 28.53 -12.65 -14.74
CA ASP A 385 27.49 -12.57 -15.76
C ASP A 385 26.60 -11.34 -15.56
N SER A 386 26.66 -10.39 -16.50
CA SER A 386 25.87 -9.17 -16.45
C SER A 386 24.38 -9.37 -16.69
N THR A 387 23.95 -10.54 -17.19
CA THR A 387 22.52 -10.86 -17.39
C THR A 387 21.78 -11.12 -16.08
N LEU A 388 22.50 -11.41 -14.99
CA LEU A 388 21.95 -11.69 -13.66
C LEU A 388 21.65 -10.42 -12.84
N LEU A 389 21.68 -9.24 -13.46
CA LEU A 389 21.25 -7.99 -12.85
C LEU A 389 19.73 -7.92 -12.75
N ASP A 390 19.23 -7.48 -11.61
CA ASP A 390 17.78 -7.32 -11.40
C ASP A 390 17.28 -6.00 -11.98
N ASP A 391 16.19 -6.05 -12.74
CA ASP A 391 15.47 -4.85 -13.15
C ASP A 391 14.65 -4.29 -11.98
N ARG A 392 14.88 -3.01 -11.64
CA ARG A 392 14.15 -2.28 -10.60
C ARG A 392 12.75 -1.89 -11.06
N ASP A 393 12.53 -1.79 -12.37
CA ASP A 393 11.26 -1.37 -12.94
C ASP A 393 10.27 -2.53 -13.16
N TYR A 394 10.74 -3.77 -13.06
CA TYR A 394 9.91 -4.98 -13.05
C TYR A 394 8.92 -4.96 -11.88
N TYR A 395 7.62 -5.16 -12.18
CA TYR A 395 6.55 -4.98 -11.20
C TYR A 395 6.52 -6.03 -10.09
N GLY A 396 7.08 -7.22 -10.31
CA GLY A 396 7.24 -8.21 -9.23
C GLY A 396 8.21 -7.77 -8.13
N ASN A 397 9.08 -6.80 -8.43
CA ASN A 397 9.97 -6.14 -7.46
C ASN A 397 9.35 -4.88 -6.83
N LYS A 398 8.12 -4.53 -7.21
CA LYS A 398 7.40 -3.37 -6.70
C LYS A 398 6.25 -3.80 -5.79
N ARG A 399 5.87 -2.90 -4.88
CA ARG A 399 4.74 -3.04 -3.96
C ARG A 399 3.94 -1.75 -3.95
N LEU A 400 2.62 -1.85 -3.87
CA LEU A 400 1.73 -0.72 -3.71
C LEU A 400 1.39 -0.55 -2.22
N GLU A 401 1.83 0.56 -1.64
CA GLU A 401 1.35 1.00 -0.34
C GLU A 401 -0.04 1.63 -0.49
N LEU A 402 -1.02 1.01 0.17
CA LEU A 402 -2.41 1.43 0.17
C LEU A 402 -2.72 2.44 1.30
N ALA A 403 -3.94 2.98 1.29
CA ALA A 403 -4.39 3.96 2.27
C ALA A 403 -4.32 3.45 3.73
N GLY A 404 -4.68 2.20 3.99
CA GLY A 404 -4.65 1.62 5.34
C GLY A 404 -3.22 1.53 5.88
N GLN A 405 -2.29 0.98 5.11
CA GLN A 405 -0.88 0.86 5.48
C GLN A 405 -0.22 2.22 5.75
N LEU A 406 -0.53 3.24 4.93
CA LEU A 406 -0.06 4.61 5.19
C LEU A 406 -0.58 5.11 6.54
N ILE A 407 -1.89 5.00 6.78
CA ILE A 407 -2.52 5.42 8.04
C ILE A 407 -1.96 4.65 9.24
N ALA A 408 -1.66 3.36 9.09
CA ALA A 408 -1.05 2.53 10.12
C ALA A 408 0.31 3.09 10.55
N LEU A 409 1.19 3.40 9.59
CA LEU A 409 2.50 4.01 9.87
C LEU A 409 2.39 5.36 10.59
N LEU A 410 1.42 6.19 10.19
CA LEU A 410 1.18 7.48 10.83
C LEU A 410 0.57 7.32 12.23
N PHE A 411 -0.34 6.37 12.41
CA PHE A 411 -0.94 6.06 13.70
C PHE A 411 0.12 5.57 14.69
N GLU A 412 0.98 4.65 14.27
CA GLU A 412 2.06 4.14 15.10
C GLU A 412 3.01 5.25 15.58
N ASP A 413 3.43 6.15 14.67
CA ASP A 413 4.30 7.28 15.03
C ASP A 413 3.61 8.24 16.00
N LEU A 414 2.35 8.60 15.75
CA LEU A 414 1.57 9.47 16.63
C LEU A 414 1.32 8.83 18.00
N PHE A 415 1.07 7.52 18.04
CA PHE A 415 0.85 6.77 19.27
C PHE A 415 2.12 6.65 20.11
N LYS A 416 3.27 6.31 19.49
CA LYS A 416 4.58 6.30 20.17
C LYS A 416 4.97 7.70 20.67
N SER A 417 4.69 8.72 19.89
CA SER A 417 4.90 10.12 20.27
C SER A 417 4.04 10.53 21.48
N MET A 418 2.78 10.10 21.52
CA MET A 418 1.89 10.28 22.66
C MET A 418 2.42 9.55 23.90
N ASN A 419 2.80 8.27 23.78
CA ASN A 419 3.34 7.49 24.89
C ASN A 419 4.60 8.12 25.49
N THR A 420 5.48 8.66 24.64
CA THR A 420 6.68 9.38 25.07
C THR A 420 6.34 10.66 25.84
N GLU A 421 5.29 11.37 25.44
CA GLU A 421 4.82 12.58 26.12
C GLU A 421 4.16 12.26 27.46
N ILE A 422 3.33 11.20 27.51
CA ILE A 422 2.71 10.70 28.73
C ILE A 422 3.81 10.36 29.73
N LYS A 423 4.83 9.58 29.33
CA LYS A 423 5.97 9.24 30.18
C LYS A 423 6.64 10.50 30.75
N LYS A 424 7.03 11.46 29.90
CA LYS A 424 7.66 12.72 30.34
C LYS A 424 6.79 13.52 31.30
N SER A 425 5.51 13.65 31.01
CA SER A 425 4.55 14.40 31.83
C SER A 425 4.37 13.75 33.20
N VAL A 426 4.30 12.42 33.23
CA VAL A 426 4.22 11.62 34.46
C VAL A 426 5.50 11.75 35.27
N ASP A 427 6.68 11.56 34.67
CA ASP A 427 7.96 11.67 35.36
C ASP A 427 8.15 13.07 35.97
N MET A 428 7.77 14.14 35.26
CA MET A 428 7.80 15.51 35.80
C MET A 428 6.89 15.70 37.00
N ARG A 429 5.67 15.14 36.98
CA ARG A 429 4.74 15.26 38.11
C ARG A 429 5.11 14.35 39.28
N LEU A 430 5.59 13.14 39.02
CA LEU A 430 6.11 12.24 40.05
C LEU A 430 7.33 12.88 40.74
N THR A 431 8.26 13.46 39.97
CA THR A 431 9.39 14.20 40.51
C THR A 431 8.93 15.33 41.45
N LYS A 432 7.95 16.14 41.03
CA LYS A 432 7.38 17.20 41.87
C LYS A 432 6.67 16.65 43.11
N TYR A 433 5.92 15.56 42.97
CA TYR A 433 5.22 14.91 44.07
C TYR A 433 6.21 14.38 45.13
N PHE A 434 7.26 13.68 44.73
CA PHE A 434 8.30 13.19 45.65
C PHE A 434 9.11 14.33 46.27
N GLN A 435 9.37 15.43 45.55
CA GLN A 435 10.00 16.63 46.12
C GLN A 435 9.11 17.33 47.16
N GLN A 436 7.80 17.43 46.91
CA GLN A 436 6.84 18.03 47.84
C GLN A 436 6.60 17.16 49.08
N THR A 437 6.55 15.84 48.90
CA THR A 437 6.39 14.87 50.01
C THR A 437 7.63 14.85 50.90
N SER A 438 8.83 14.90 50.30
CA SER A 438 10.11 14.99 51.02
C SER A 438 10.26 16.29 51.82
N SER A 439 9.71 17.41 51.34
CA SER A 439 9.77 18.71 52.02
C SER A 439 8.66 18.92 53.07
N ALA A 440 7.51 18.26 52.92
CA ALA A 440 6.44 18.25 53.92
C ALA A 440 6.78 17.42 55.17
N SER A 441 7.54 16.33 55.00
CA SER A 441 7.93 15.46 56.12
C SER A 441 8.95 16.10 57.09
N ALA A 442 9.56 17.24 56.72
CA ALA A 442 10.54 17.95 57.55
C ALA A 442 9.94 19.08 58.41
N ARG A 443 8.65 19.46 58.27
CA ARG A 443 8.09 20.66 58.94
C ARG A 443 6.86 20.49 59.83
N ALA A 444 6.18 19.35 59.89
CA ALA A 444 5.08 19.20 60.86
C ALA A 444 4.70 17.74 61.12
N GLY A 445 4.72 17.33 62.40
CA GLY A 445 4.12 16.08 62.90
C GLY A 445 2.59 16.09 62.91
N ARG A 446 1.95 16.44 61.80
CA ARG A 446 0.50 16.31 61.58
C ARG A 446 0.22 15.91 60.13
N SER A 447 0.10 14.61 59.90
CA SER A 447 -0.49 14.07 58.67
C SER A 447 -2.01 14.19 58.78
N MET A 448 -2.60 15.11 58.02
CA MET A 448 -4.05 15.27 57.83
C MET A 448 -4.36 15.48 56.34
N VAL A 449 -3.66 14.73 55.49
CA VAL A 449 -4.01 14.57 54.06
C VAL A 449 -3.94 13.06 53.80
N GLY A 450 -5.05 12.47 53.37
CA GLY A 450 -5.14 11.02 53.17
C GLY A 450 -4.09 10.49 52.18
N PRO A 451 -3.73 9.20 52.25
CA PRO A 451 -2.63 8.59 51.46
C PRO A 451 -2.75 8.77 49.93
N ASP A 452 -3.95 9.07 49.42
CA ASP A 452 -4.26 8.99 47.98
C ASP A 452 -4.64 10.32 47.31
N SER A 453 -4.73 11.44 48.04
CA SER A 453 -5.34 12.68 47.49
C SER A 453 -4.40 13.57 46.68
N GLY A 454 -3.21 13.09 46.30
CA GLY A 454 -2.21 13.88 45.57
C GLY A 454 -1.38 13.12 44.53
N TYR A 455 -1.58 11.80 44.37
CA TYR A 455 -0.84 11.02 43.37
C TYR A 455 -1.27 11.44 41.95
N PRO A 456 -0.33 11.62 41.00
CA PRO A 456 -0.66 12.07 39.64
C PRO A 456 -1.64 11.12 38.93
N ASP A 457 -2.80 11.63 38.50
CA ASP A 457 -3.77 10.86 37.70
C ASP A 457 -3.44 10.97 36.21
N VAL A 458 -3.14 9.82 35.61
CA VAL A 458 -2.69 9.66 34.22
C VAL A 458 -3.74 10.14 33.21
N LEU A 459 -5.02 10.09 33.59
CA LEU A 459 -6.12 10.51 32.72
C LEU A 459 -6.05 11.97 32.30
N ARG A 460 -5.39 12.83 33.09
CA ARG A 460 -5.19 14.24 32.74
C ARG A 460 -4.09 14.45 31.69
N ASP A 461 -3.26 13.44 31.45
CA ASP A 461 -2.08 13.53 30.59
C ASP A 461 -2.30 12.90 29.22
N ILE A 462 -3.36 12.14 29.08
CA ILE A 462 -3.80 11.60 27.80
C ILE A 462 -4.40 12.75 26.99
N ASP A 463 -3.55 13.42 26.21
CA ASP A 463 -3.96 14.46 25.26
C ASP A 463 -4.62 13.83 24.01
N SER A 464 -5.95 13.73 24.05
CA SER A 464 -6.75 13.23 22.92
C SER A 464 -6.67 14.08 21.64
N GLU A 465 -6.17 15.32 21.71
CA GLU A 465 -6.03 16.17 20.53
C GLU A 465 -4.81 15.83 19.70
N ARG A 466 -3.75 15.24 20.28
CA ARG A 466 -2.48 15.00 19.58
C ARG A 466 -2.66 14.07 18.38
N ILE A 467 -3.29 12.92 18.58
CA ILE A 467 -3.59 11.96 17.50
C ILE A 467 -4.53 12.59 16.48
N THR A 468 -5.61 13.22 16.96
CA THR A 468 -6.63 13.85 16.12
C THR A 468 -6.05 14.93 15.20
N ARG A 469 -5.23 15.82 15.75
CA ARG A 469 -4.58 16.93 15.02
C ARG A 469 -3.52 16.42 14.06
N GLY A 470 -2.75 15.41 14.47
CA GLY A 470 -1.75 14.74 13.63
C GLY A 470 -2.38 14.12 12.39
N MET A 471 -3.43 13.30 12.57
CA MET A 471 -4.17 12.65 11.49
C MET A 471 -4.80 13.66 10.52
N ASN A 472 -5.54 14.64 11.06
CA ASN A 472 -6.19 15.67 10.24
C ASN A 472 -5.18 16.51 9.47
N ARG A 473 -4.04 16.87 10.08
CA ARG A 473 -2.98 17.65 9.42
C ARG A 473 -2.33 16.86 8.28
N ALA A 474 -1.96 15.60 8.51
CA ALA A 474 -1.28 14.78 7.50
C ALA A 474 -2.17 14.56 6.27
N ILE A 475 -3.44 14.18 6.46
CA ILE A 475 -4.35 13.94 5.35
C ILE A 475 -4.80 15.25 4.69
N SER A 476 -5.01 16.34 5.43
CA SER A 476 -5.42 17.62 4.84
C SER A 476 -4.32 18.27 3.99
N SER A 477 -3.07 18.28 4.51
CA SER A 477 -1.93 18.89 3.82
C SER A 477 -1.31 17.99 2.76
N GLY A 478 -1.45 16.67 2.91
CA GLY A 478 -0.82 15.67 2.05
C GLY A 478 0.67 15.48 2.30
N ASN A 479 1.22 16.10 3.35
CA ASN A 479 2.61 15.98 3.77
C ASN A 479 2.71 14.98 4.94
N TRP A 480 3.49 13.94 4.72
CA TRP A 480 3.68 12.82 5.63
C TRP A 480 5.13 12.82 6.09
N ASN A 481 5.35 13.44 7.25
CA ASN A 481 6.69 13.69 7.78
C ASN A 481 6.88 12.84 9.03
N ILE A 482 7.29 11.59 8.84
CA ILE A 482 7.51 10.62 9.92
C ILE A 482 9.01 10.59 10.23
N LYS A 483 9.40 11.25 11.32
CA LYS A 483 10.81 11.39 11.72
C LYS A 483 11.45 10.05 12.04
N ARG A 484 10.71 9.13 12.68
CA ARG A 484 11.20 7.81 13.10
C ARG A 484 11.76 6.98 11.94
N PHE A 485 11.01 6.93 10.84
CA PHE A 485 11.40 6.17 9.64
C PHE A 485 12.14 7.03 8.60
N ARG A 486 12.42 8.30 8.91
CA ARG A 486 13.00 9.29 7.98
C ARG A 486 12.23 9.36 6.66
N ILE A 487 10.90 9.26 6.75
CA ILE A 487 10.00 9.37 5.60
C ILE A 487 9.52 10.82 5.54
N ASP A 488 9.86 11.52 4.46
CA ASP A 488 9.33 12.84 4.14
C ASP A 488 8.68 12.75 2.75
N ARG A 489 7.36 12.59 2.72
CA ARG A 489 6.58 12.44 1.48
C ARG A 489 5.60 13.58 1.34
N SER A 490 5.64 14.24 0.19
CA SER A 490 4.71 15.31 -0.17
C SER A 490 3.70 14.86 -1.22
N GLY A 491 2.49 15.43 -1.15
CA GLY A 491 1.41 15.16 -2.10
C GLY A 491 0.96 13.70 -2.13
N VAL A 492 0.89 13.06 -0.96
CA VAL A 492 0.32 11.71 -0.80
C VAL A 492 -1.21 11.77 -0.86
N SER A 493 -1.81 12.81 -0.27
CA SER A 493 -3.23 13.10 -0.40
C SER A 493 -3.49 14.14 -1.49
N GLN A 494 -4.62 14.00 -2.18
CA GLN A 494 -5.11 14.98 -3.16
C GLN A 494 -6.59 15.29 -2.89
N VAL A 495 -7.02 16.48 -3.29
CA VAL A 495 -8.46 16.81 -3.31
C VAL A 495 -9.11 15.95 -4.39
N LEU A 496 -10.23 15.32 -4.05
CA LEU A 496 -10.98 14.52 -5.02
C LEU A 496 -11.52 15.44 -6.13
N SER A 497 -11.21 15.12 -7.39
CA SER A 497 -11.72 15.88 -8.53
C SER A 497 -13.18 15.49 -8.80
N ARG A 498 -14.08 16.47 -8.70
CA ARG A 498 -15.52 16.34 -8.98
C ARG A 498 -15.90 17.06 -10.28
N PHE A 499 -15.09 16.96 -11.33
CA PHE A 499 -15.48 17.49 -12.66
C PHE A 499 -16.51 16.59 -13.35
N SER A 500 -16.35 15.28 -13.23
CA SER A 500 -17.28 14.28 -13.71
C SER A 500 -17.29 13.07 -12.77
N PHE A 501 -18.27 12.19 -12.95
CA PHE A 501 -18.28 10.89 -12.29
C PHE A 501 -16.97 10.10 -12.51
N ILE A 502 -16.46 10.12 -13.75
CA ILE A 502 -15.22 9.44 -14.15
C ILE A 502 -13.99 10.09 -13.53
N ALA A 503 -13.98 11.41 -13.35
CA ALA A 503 -12.89 12.10 -12.67
C ALA A 503 -12.70 11.58 -11.23
N ALA A 504 -13.83 11.38 -10.53
CA ALA A 504 -13.83 10.83 -9.18
C ALA A 504 -13.34 9.37 -9.18
N LEU A 505 -13.87 8.53 -10.07
CA LEU A 505 -13.46 7.13 -10.17
C LEU A 505 -11.98 6.97 -10.56
N GLY A 506 -11.50 7.72 -11.55
CA GLY A 506 -10.12 7.72 -12.01
C GLY A 506 -9.12 8.36 -11.03
N ALA A 507 -9.59 9.02 -9.97
CA ALA A 507 -8.74 9.43 -8.85
C ALA A 507 -8.53 8.28 -7.85
N MET A 508 -9.49 7.37 -7.70
CA MET A 508 -9.42 6.24 -6.77
C MET A 508 -8.52 5.10 -7.26
N THR A 509 -8.42 4.90 -8.57
CA THR A 509 -7.60 3.83 -9.17
C THR A 509 -6.17 4.25 -9.47
N ARG A 510 -5.78 5.46 -9.03
CA ARG A 510 -4.52 6.10 -9.40
C ARG A 510 -3.35 5.66 -8.51
N VAL A 511 -2.26 5.27 -9.16
CA VAL A 511 -0.99 4.90 -8.55
C VAL A 511 0.04 6.00 -8.82
N LYS A 512 0.76 6.41 -7.79
CA LYS A 512 1.84 7.40 -7.86
C LYS A 512 3.19 6.72 -7.62
N SER A 513 4.13 6.92 -8.52
CA SER A 513 5.51 6.48 -8.37
C SER A 513 6.32 7.40 -7.45
N GLN A 514 7.33 6.85 -6.78
CA GLN A 514 8.19 7.56 -5.82
C GLN A 514 9.19 8.52 -6.47
N PHE A 515 9.42 8.44 -7.78
CA PHE A 515 10.43 9.27 -8.44
C PHE A 515 10.08 10.75 -8.41
N GLU A 516 11.10 11.59 -8.17
CA GLU A 516 10.98 13.04 -8.27
C GLU A 516 10.68 13.46 -9.71
N LYS A 517 9.67 14.31 -9.86
CA LYS A 517 9.22 14.81 -11.16
C LYS A 517 10.31 15.53 -11.96
N SER A 518 11.26 16.16 -11.25
CA SER A 518 12.32 17.00 -11.82
C SER A 518 13.36 16.21 -12.61
N ARG A 519 13.52 14.91 -12.32
CA ARG A 519 14.49 14.06 -13.02
C ARG A 519 13.89 13.51 -14.31
N LYS A 520 14.52 13.84 -15.44
CA LYS A 520 14.17 13.34 -16.78
C LYS A 520 14.80 11.96 -17.03
N LEU A 521 14.39 10.96 -16.25
CA LEU A 521 14.80 9.57 -16.45
C LEU A 521 13.76 8.84 -17.30
N ALA A 522 14.19 8.23 -18.42
CA ALA A 522 13.29 7.53 -19.33
C ALA A 522 12.85 6.15 -18.78
N GLY A 523 13.75 5.43 -18.10
CA GLY A 523 13.51 4.05 -17.60
C GLY A 523 12.18 3.87 -16.84
N PRO A 524 11.99 4.54 -15.68
CA PRO A 524 10.79 4.34 -14.87
C PRO A 524 9.52 4.96 -15.46
N ARG A 525 9.64 5.75 -16.54
CA ARG A 525 8.51 6.37 -17.25
C ARG A 525 8.03 5.50 -18.42
N ALA A 526 8.87 4.60 -18.92
CA ALA A 526 8.51 3.69 -19.97
C ALA A 526 7.48 2.65 -19.47
N LEU A 527 6.57 2.25 -20.35
CA LEU A 527 5.63 1.17 -20.08
C LEU A 527 6.40 -0.16 -20.10
N GLN A 528 6.31 -0.92 -19.02
CA GLN A 528 6.97 -2.22 -18.91
C GLN A 528 5.97 -3.35 -19.25
N PRO A 529 6.38 -4.41 -19.99
CA PRO A 529 5.52 -5.55 -20.28
C PRO A 529 5.01 -6.29 -19.04
N SER A 530 5.75 -6.22 -17.92
CA SER A 530 5.36 -6.79 -16.63
C SER A 530 4.07 -6.21 -16.02
N GLN A 531 3.52 -5.14 -16.61
CA GLN A 531 2.29 -4.49 -16.17
C GLN A 531 1.02 -5.08 -16.82
N TRP A 532 1.14 -6.07 -17.72
CA TRP A 532 0.02 -6.66 -18.45
C TRP A 532 -1.12 -7.11 -17.52
N GLY A 533 -2.32 -6.57 -17.73
CA GLY A 533 -3.50 -6.89 -16.92
C GLY A 533 -3.52 -6.30 -15.50
N MET A 534 -2.43 -5.66 -15.05
CA MET A 534 -2.30 -5.07 -13.72
C MET A 534 -2.49 -3.55 -13.74
N LEU A 535 -1.83 -2.87 -14.69
CA LEU A 535 -1.94 -1.43 -14.89
C LEU A 535 -2.40 -1.12 -16.31
N CYS A 536 -3.19 -0.05 -16.42
CA CYS A 536 -3.68 0.43 -17.68
C CYS A 536 -2.52 0.98 -18.53
N PRO A 537 -2.35 0.53 -19.79
CA PRO A 537 -1.27 0.99 -20.65
C PRO A 537 -1.45 2.43 -21.17
N SER A 538 -2.70 2.94 -21.18
CA SER A 538 -3.02 4.25 -21.76
C SER A 538 -3.36 5.32 -20.73
N ASP A 539 -3.81 4.96 -19.52
CA ASP A 539 -4.25 5.94 -18.53
C ASP A 539 -3.06 6.52 -17.73
N THR A 540 -2.35 7.46 -18.38
CA THR A 540 -1.32 8.31 -17.80
C THR A 540 -1.57 9.76 -18.19
N PRO A 541 -1.35 10.75 -17.32
CA PRO A 541 -1.38 12.15 -17.73
C PRO A 541 -0.25 12.44 -18.72
N GLU A 542 -0.51 13.37 -19.64
CA GLU A 542 0.52 13.96 -20.49
C GLU A 542 1.33 15.02 -19.71
N GLY A 543 2.58 15.26 -20.11
CA GLY A 543 3.46 16.27 -19.52
C GLY A 543 4.42 15.71 -18.47
N GLU A 544 4.75 16.52 -17.45
CA GLU A 544 5.82 16.19 -16.47
C GLU A 544 5.56 14.89 -15.68
N GLN A 545 4.30 14.48 -15.56
CA GLN A 545 3.87 13.31 -14.77
C GLN A 545 3.72 12.04 -15.62
N CYS A 546 3.99 12.11 -16.92
CA CYS A 546 3.87 10.97 -17.83
C CYS A 546 4.72 9.78 -17.36
N GLY A 547 4.08 8.62 -17.24
CA GLY A 547 4.70 7.38 -16.77
C GLY A 547 4.96 7.30 -15.26
N LEU A 548 4.76 8.40 -14.51
CA LEU A 548 4.90 8.42 -13.05
C LEU A 548 3.57 8.31 -12.31
N ILE A 549 2.49 8.74 -12.97
CA ILE A 549 1.12 8.51 -12.54
C ILE A 549 0.51 7.48 -13.47
N LYS A 550 0.02 6.39 -12.89
CA LYS A 550 -0.56 5.25 -13.60
C LYS A 550 -1.94 4.94 -13.01
N ALA A 551 -2.72 4.09 -13.67
CA ALA A 551 -3.98 3.62 -13.14
C ALA A 551 -4.04 2.08 -13.16
N LEU A 552 -4.76 1.50 -12.20
CA LEU A 552 -5.05 0.06 -12.18
C LEU A 552 -5.93 -0.36 -13.36
N SER A 553 -5.69 -1.57 -13.85
CA SER A 553 -6.57 -2.30 -14.78
C SER A 553 -7.86 -2.77 -14.08
N LEU A 554 -8.87 -3.21 -14.84
CA LEU A 554 -10.20 -3.48 -14.29
C LEU A 554 -10.26 -4.67 -13.31
N LEU A 555 -9.49 -5.73 -13.59
CA LEU A 555 -9.42 -6.95 -12.78
C LEU A 555 -8.23 -6.97 -11.79
N ALA A 556 -7.43 -5.90 -11.76
CA ALA A 556 -6.28 -5.83 -10.89
C ALA A 556 -6.72 -5.74 -9.42
N HIS A 557 -6.04 -6.50 -8.57
CA HIS A 557 -6.26 -6.54 -7.13
C HIS A 557 -4.94 -6.32 -6.40
N VAL A 558 -4.99 -5.61 -5.28
CA VAL A 558 -3.81 -5.40 -4.41
C VAL A 558 -3.96 -6.26 -3.16
N THR A 559 -2.98 -7.09 -2.89
CA THR A 559 -3.01 -8.05 -1.79
C THR A 559 -2.89 -7.37 -0.42
N THR A 560 -3.59 -7.93 0.57
CA THR A 560 -3.35 -7.65 2.00
C THR A 560 -2.34 -8.67 2.55
N PRO A 561 -1.55 -8.32 3.59
CA PRO A 561 -0.62 -9.27 4.19
C PRO A 561 -1.36 -10.46 4.83
N ASP A 562 -0.76 -11.64 4.75
CA ASP A 562 -1.24 -12.89 5.38
C ASP A 562 -0.20 -13.44 6.35
N GLU A 563 -0.63 -14.26 7.32
CA GLU A 563 0.25 -14.78 8.37
C GLU A 563 1.31 -15.76 7.83
N GLU A 564 2.58 -15.50 8.14
CA GLU A 564 3.71 -16.31 7.65
C GLU A 564 3.87 -17.65 8.38
N GLY A 565 3.48 -17.71 9.66
CA GLY A 565 3.74 -18.85 10.55
C GLY A 565 3.13 -20.18 10.07
N PRO A 566 1.83 -20.23 9.72
CA PRO A 566 1.20 -21.43 9.17
C PRO A 566 1.87 -21.91 7.87
N ILE A 567 2.23 -20.97 6.98
CA ILE A 567 2.87 -21.29 5.69
C ILE A 567 4.27 -21.86 5.91
N ARG A 568 5.06 -21.29 6.83
CA ARG A 568 6.38 -21.84 7.19
C ARG A 568 6.29 -23.30 7.66
N ARG A 569 5.35 -23.62 8.56
CA ARG A 569 5.15 -25.00 9.05
C ARG A 569 4.72 -25.95 7.94
N LEU A 570 3.90 -25.48 7.01
CA LEU A 570 3.48 -26.25 5.85
C LEU A 570 4.65 -26.58 4.92
N CYS A 571 5.57 -25.63 4.69
CA CYS A 571 6.76 -25.87 3.88
C CYS A 571 7.60 -27.05 4.42
N TYR A 572 7.86 -27.08 5.74
CA TYR A 572 8.57 -28.19 6.36
C TYR A 572 7.79 -29.51 6.25
N SER A 573 6.46 -29.47 6.40
CA SER A 573 5.60 -30.66 6.26
C SER A 573 5.59 -31.23 4.84
N LEU A 574 5.83 -30.39 3.82
CA LEU A 574 5.93 -30.78 2.42
C LEU A 574 7.33 -31.24 2.00
N GLY A 575 8.29 -31.30 2.94
CA GLY A 575 9.62 -31.87 2.73
C GLY A 575 10.72 -30.85 2.48
N VAL A 576 10.53 -29.57 2.84
CA VAL A 576 11.64 -28.60 2.89
C VAL A 576 12.58 -28.98 4.04
N GLU A 577 13.86 -29.17 3.75
CA GLU A 577 14.91 -29.41 4.73
C GLU A 577 15.37 -28.06 5.30
N ASP A 578 15.38 -27.93 6.63
CA ASP A 578 15.69 -26.66 7.29
C ASP A 578 17.12 -26.20 7.04
N ALA A 579 17.29 -24.92 6.68
CA ALA A 579 18.60 -24.34 6.40
C ALA A 579 19.55 -24.45 7.61
N ALA A 580 19.01 -24.45 8.83
CA ALA A 580 19.77 -24.59 10.06
C ALA A 580 20.62 -25.87 10.13
N GLY A 581 20.10 -26.97 9.60
CA GLY A 581 20.73 -28.29 9.64
C GLY A 581 21.69 -28.59 8.48
N LEU A 582 21.85 -27.66 7.52
CA LEU A 582 22.60 -27.88 6.29
C LEU A 582 23.94 -27.15 6.31
N THR A 583 24.95 -27.79 5.72
CA THR A 583 26.25 -27.19 5.42
C THR A 583 26.19 -26.32 4.15
N GLY A 584 27.19 -25.46 3.95
CA GLY A 584 27.26 -24.59 2.77
C GLY A 584 27.32 -25.35 1.45
N GLU A 585 27.94 -26.53 1.43
CA GLU A 585 28.03 -27.37 0.24
C GLU A 585 26.67 -28.00 -0.13
N GLU A 586 25.90 -28.45 0.86
CA GLU A 586 24.58 -29.04 0.66
C GLU A 586 23.56 -28.00 0.20
N LEU A 587 23.69 -26.76 0.70
CA LEU A 587 22.81 -25.64 0.33
C LEU A 587 22.85 -25.36 -1.19
N HIS A 588 24.02 -25.51 -1.82
CA HIS A 588 24.26 -25.18 -3.23
C HIS A 588 24.43 -26.40 -4.15
N SER A 589 24.14 -27.61 -3.66
CA SER A 589 24.29 -28.84 -4.42
C SER A 589 23.54 -28.82 -5.76
N ALA A 590 24.06 -29.52 -6.78
CA ALA A 590 23.54 -29.50 -8.15
C ALA A 590 22.10 -30.05 -8.31
N GLY A 591 21.55 -30.71 -7.28
CA GLY A 591 20.18 -31.25 -7.26
C GLY A 591 19.23 -30.57 -6.25
N THR A 592 19.69 -29.57 -5.52
CA THR A 592 18.87 -28.83 -4.55
C THR A 592 18.44 -27.48 -5.11
N ILE A 593 17.26 -27.03 -4.69
CA ILE A 593 16.76 -25.68 -4.92
C ILE A 593 16.54 -25.01 -3.57
N THR A 594 16.93 -23.76 -3.43
CA THR A 594 16.69 -23.00 -2.20
C THR A 594 15.24 -22.53 -2.12
N VAL A 595 14.67 -22.43 -0.92
CA VAL A 595 13.29 -22.00 -0.70
C VAL A 595 13.28 -20.76 0.18
N PHE A 596 12.65 -19.69 -0.32
CA PHE A 596 12.47 -18.42 0.38
C PHE A 596 11.02 -18.19 0.76
N LEU A 597 10.80 -17.60 1.94
CA LEU A 597 9.51 -17.07 2.37
C LEU A 597 9.67 -15.58 2.71
N ASN A 598 9.02 -14.70 1.93
CA ASN A 598 9.12 -13.24 2.06
C ASN A 598 10.57 -12.71 2.14
N GLY A 599 11.49 -13.38 1.45
CA GLY A 599 12.91 -13.06 1.41
C GLY A 599 13.75 -13.73 2.49
N ALA A 600 13.17 -14.34 3.53
CA ALA A 600 13.92 -15.17 4.46
C ALA A 600 14.22 -16.55 3.87
N LEU A 601 15.47 -17.01 3.99
CA LEU A 601 15.87 -18.37 3.59
C LEU A 601 15.28 -19.38 4.58
N LEU A 602 14.40 -20.26 4.10
CA LEU A 602 13.84 -21.34 4.93
C LEU A 602 14.70 -22.60 4.87
N GLY A 603 15.19 -22.97 3.69
CA GLY A 603 15.75 -24.30 3.50
C GLY A 603 15.98 -24.67 2.05
N VAL A 604 16.14 -25.97 1.80
CA VAL A 604 16.27 -26.53 0.46
C VAL A 604 15.20 -27.58 0.19
N HIS A 605 14.94 -27.81 -1.10
CA HIS A 605 14.08 -28.87 -1.57
C HIS A 605 14.71 -29.58 -2.78
N ARG A 606 14.48 -30.89 -2.92
CA ARG A 606 15.08 -31.70 -4.02
C ARG A 606 14.15 -31.89 -5.23
N ARG A 607 12.84 -31.67 -5.06
CA ARG A 607 11.81 -31.86 -6.11
C ARG A 607 10.94 -30.61 -6.31
N PRO A 608 11.45 -29.55 -6.96
CA PRO A 608 10.77 -28.24 -7.06
C PRO A 608 9.35 -28.33 -7.63
N GLN A 609 9.19 -29.03 -8.76
CA GLN A 609 7.91 -29.07 -9.48
C GLN A 609 6.78 -29.73 -8.68
N THR A 610 7.09 -30.83 -7.96
CA THR A 610 6.10 -31.49 -7.08
C THR A 610 5.70 -30.56 -5.95
N PHE A 611 6.66 -29.93 -5.27
CA PHE A 611 6.41 -28.99 -4.18
C PHE A 611 5.53 -27.81 -4.62
N MET A 612 5.83 -27.19 -5.77
CA MET A 612 5.02 -26.09 -6.29
C MET A 612 3.60 -26.54 -6.66
N SER A 613 3.45 -27.72 -7.29
CA SER A 613 2.14 -28.26 -7.66
C SER A 613 1.28 -28.58 -6.43
N ASP A 614 1.88 -29.14 -5.38
CA ASP A 614 1.20 -29.47 -4.13
C ASP A 614 0.74 -28.19 -3.40
N MET A 615 1.62 -27.19 -3.29
CA MET A 615 1.27 -25.87 -2.73
C MET A 615 0.14 -25.18 -3.50
N ARG A 616 0.21 -25.14 -4.84
CA ARG A 616 -0.88 -24.59 -5.68
C ARG A 616 -2.17 -25.39 -5.52
N THR A 617 -2.08 -26.71 -5.36
CA THR A 617 -3.27 -27.56 -5.11
C THR A 617 -3.91 -27.27 -3.76
N LEU A 618 -3.11 -27.03 -2.72
CA LEU A 618 -3.60 -26.60 -1.41
C LEU A 618 -4.25 -25.21 -1.47
N ARG A 619 -3.70 -24.29 -2.27
CA ARG A 619 -4.29 -22.96 -2.56
C ARG A 619 -5.65 -23.08 -3.20
N ARG A 620 -5.73 -23.85 -4.30
CA ARG A 620 -6.96 -24.07 -5.07
C ARG A 620 -8.06 -24.79 -4.28
N ARG A 621 -7.72 -25.49 -3.20
CA ARG A 621 -8.67 -26.12 -2.26
C ARG A 621 -9.02 -25.22 -1.06
N GLY A 622 -8.51 -23.99 -1.02
CA GLY A 622 -8.74 -23.03 0.07
C GLY A 622 -8.11 -23.42 1.41
N LYS A 623 -7.02 -24.22 1.41
CA LYS A 623 -6.29 -24.59 2.64
C LYS A 623 -5.23 -23.57 3.03
N ILE A 624 -4.68 -22.87 2.05
CA ILE A 624 -3.80 -21.71 2.24
C ILE A 624 -4.48 -20.46 1.68
N GLY A 625 -3.99 -19.29 2.05
CA GLY A 625 -4.52 -18.01 1.57
C GLY A 625 -4.55 -17.92 0.04
N GLU A 626 -5.61 -17.32 -0.49
CA GLU A 626 -5.84 -17.20 -1.94
C GLU A 626 -4.79 -16.35 -2.67
N PHE A 627 -4.09 -15.49 -1.94
CA PHE A 627 -3.06 -14.57 -2.47
C PHE A 627 -1.62 -15.05 -2.27
N VAL A 628 -1.41 -16.22 -1.66
CA VAL A 628 -0.07 -16.79 -1.49
C VAL A 628 0.45 -17.15 -2.88
N SER A 629 1.51 -16.47 -3.35
CA SER A 629 2.13 -16.78 -4.65
C SER A 629 3.34 -17.67 -4.48
N ILE A 630 3.56 -18.57 -5.44
CA ILE A 630 4.69 -19.49 -5.48
C ILE A 630 5.23 -19.59 -6.90
N TYR A 631 6.52 -19.32 -7.05
CA TYR A 631 7.18 -19.33 -8.35
C TYR A 631 8.65 -19.75 -8.21
N GLU A 632 9.19 -20.25 -9.30
CA GLU A 632 10.59 -20.67 -9.42
C GLU A 632 11.38 -19.60 -10.17
N HIS A 633 12.46 -19.14 -9.56
CA HIS A 633 13.40 -18.20 -10.15
C HIS A 633 14.60 -18.98 -10.69
N GLU A 634 14.56 -19.31 -11.98
CA GLU A 634 15.57 -20.17 -12.63
C GLU A 634 17.00 -19.64 -12.45
N ALA A 635 17.22 -18.35 -12.70
CA ALA A 635 18.54 -17.72 -12.59
C ALA A 635 19.12 -17.74 -11.15
N GLN A 636 18.27 -17.83 -10.12
CA GLN A 636 18.70 -17.89 -8.72
C GLN A 636 18.69 -19.32 -8.17
N ARG A 637 18.20 -20.30 -8.95
CA ARG A 637 17.90 -21.66 -8.48
C ARG A 637 17.17 -21.63 -7.14
N ALA A 638 16.07 -20.89 -7.11
CA ALA A 638 15.32 -20.61 -5.89
C ALA A 638 13.81 -20.68 -6.14
N ILE A 639 13.07 -21.24 -5.18
CA ILE A 639 11.61 -21.11 -5.10
C ILE A 639 11.31 -19.97 -4.13
N ILE A 640 10.48 -19.03 -4.57
CA ILE A 640 10.09 -17.89 -3.74
C ILE A 640 8.60 -18.02 -3.44
N ILE A 641 8.28 -18.01 -2.15
CA ILE A 641 6.93 -17.97 -1.63
C ILE A 641 6.70 -16.57 -1.07
N ALA A 642 5.68 -15.90 -1.59
CA ALA A 642 5.32 -14.55 -1.17
C ALA A 642 3.92 -14.53 -0.54
N THR A 643 3.86 -14.08 0.72
CA THR A 643 2.64 -13.85 1.50
C THR A 643 2.51 -12.38 1.92
N ASP A 644 3.47 -11.54 1.52
CA ASP A 644 3.48 -10.12 1.82
C ASP A 644 2.37 -9.37 1.08
N GLY A 645 1.92 -8.26 1.68
CA GLY A 645 0.89 -7.39 1.11
C GLY A 645 1.45 -6.37 0.11
N GLY A 646 0.56 -5.77 -0.68
CA GLY A 646 0.91 -4.74 -1.67
C GLY A 646 1.34 -5.29 -3.03
N ARG A 647 1.27 -6.61 -3.26
CA ARG A 647 1.46 -7.22 -4.59
C ARG A 647 0.25 -7.01 -5.48
N LEU A 648 0.48 -6.92 -6.78
CA LEU A 648 -0.58 -6.86 -7.79
C LEU A 648 -0.90 -8.28 -8.25
N CYS A 649 -2.18 -8.64 -8.18
CA CYS A 649 -2.68 -9.91 -8.66
C CYS A 649 -3.85 -9.69 -9.63
N ARG A 650 -4.05 -10.64 -10.53
CA ARG A 650 -5.25 -10.72 -11.36
C ARG A 650 -5.84 -12.13 -11.34
N PRO A 651 -7.17 -12.28 -11.49
CA PRO A 651 -7.80 -13.58 -11.55
C PRO A 651 -7.67 -14.17 -12.96
N LEU A 652 -7.25 -15.43 -13.06
CA LEU A 652 -7.15 -16.17 -14.32
C LEU A 652 -7.89 -17.51 -14.21
N ILE A 653 -8.37 -18.02 -15.35
CA ILE A 653 -9.02 -19.33 -15.41
C ILE A 653 -7.92 -20.41 -15.43
N VAL A 654 -8.02 -21.38 -14.55
CA VAL A 654 -7.06 -22.49 -14.47
C VAL A 654 -7.25 -23.44 -15.64
N VAL A 655 -6.16 -23.81 -16.32
CA VAL A 655 -6.13 -24.85 -17.36
C VAL A 655 -5.36 -26.06 -16.84
N LYS A 656 -5.91 -27.26 -17.06
CA LYS A 656 -5.22 -28.52 -16.72
C LYS A 656 -5.19 -29.44 -17.92
N LYS A 657 -3.99 -29.85 -18.34
CA LYS A 657 -3.77 -30.79 -19.46
C LYS A 657 -4.53 -30.36 -20.73
N GLY A 658 -4.38 -29.09 -21.12
CA GLY A 658 -5.02 -28.51 -22.30
C GLY A 658 -6.53 -28.30 -22.20
N LYS A 659 -7.14 -28.46 -21.02
CA LYS A 659 -8.58 -28.22 -20.81
C LYS A 659 -8.80 -27.16 -19.73
N PRO A 660 -9.47 -26.04 -20.05
CA PRO A 660 -9.91 -25.09 -19.04
C PRO A 660 -10.80 -25.77 -17.99
N MET A 661 -10.61 -25.43 -16.71
CA MET A 661 -11.47 -25.90 -15.62
C MET A 661 -12.87 -25.30 -15.70
N LEU A 662 -13.00 -24.11 -16.28
CA LEU A 662 -14.29 -23.49 -16.56
C LEU A 662 -14.98 -24.24 -17.70
N LYS A 663 -16.10 -24.89 -17.39
CA LYS A 663 -17.10 -25.40 -18.33
C LYS A 663 -18.26 -24.39 -18.47
N PRO A 664 -18.34 -23.62 -19.58
CA PRO A 664 -19.37 -22.59 -19.76
C PRO A 664 -20.79 -23.10 -19.49
N GLU A 665 -21.17 -24.19 -20.13
CA GLU A 665 -22.52 -24.78 -20.08
C GLU A 665 -23.05 -25.06 -18.66
N VAL A 666 -22.15 -25.37 -17.72
CA VAL A 666 -22.50 -25.71 -16.34
C VAL A 666 -22.30 -24.52 -15.43
N HIS A 667 -21.09 -23.94 -15.40
CA HIS A 667 -20.75 -22.95 -14.38
C HIS A 667 -21.34 -21.58 -14.69
N LEU A 668 -21.40 -21.16 -15.95
CA LEU A 668 -22.05 -19.89 -16.31
C LEU A 668 -23.57 -19.99 -16.18
N ARG A 669 -24.16 -21.15 -16.47
CA ARG A 669 -25.59 -21.38 -16.20
C ARG A 669 -25.89 -21.24 -14.70
N LYS A 670 -25.03 -21.82 -13.85
CA LYS A 670 -25.13 -21.67 -12.39
C LYS A 670 -24.91 -20.24 -11.91
N LEU A 671 -24.02 -19.50 -12.56
CA LEU A 671 -23.82 -18.07 -12.30
C LEU A 671 -25.10 -17.27 -12.62
N ARG A 672 -25.71 -17.49 -13.81
CA ARG A 672 -26.98 -16.84 -14.21
C ARG A 672 -28.13 -17.16 -13.27
N SER A 673 -28.22 -18.40 -12.79
CA SER A 673 -29.24 -18.81 -11.81
C SER A 673 -29.01 -18.26 -10.39
N GLY A 674 -27.86 -17.65 -10.12
CA GLY A 674 -27.48 -17.16 -8.78
C GLY A 674 -27.04 -18.24 -7.78
N GLU A 675 -26.92 -19.51 -8.21
CA GLU A 675 -26.43 -20.61 -7.37
C GLU A 675 -24.95 -20.45 -6.99
N LEU A 676 -24.14 -19.93 -7.92
CA LEU A 676 -22.71 -19.69 -7.71
C LEU A 676 -22.41 -18.21 -7.77
N ARG A 677 -21.62 -17.72 -6.80
CA ARG A 677 -21.03 -16.37 -6.83
C ARG A 677 -19.59 -16.43 -7.30
N PHE A 678 -19.03 -15.28 -7.70
CA PHE A 678 -17.62 -15.21 -8.13
C PHE A 678 -16.64 -15.83 -7.12
N THR A 679 -16.87 -15.62 -5.82
CA THR A 679 -16.03 -16.19 -4.75
C THR A 679 -16.03 -17.72 -4.71
N ASP A 680 -17.10 -18.35 -5.21
CA ASP A 680 -17.20 -19.81 -5.23
C ASP A 680 -16.34 -20.41 -6.35
N PHE A 681 -16.11 -19.68 -7.46
CA PHE A 681 -15.17 -20.10 -8.51
C PHE A 681 -13.73 -20.18 -7.99
N LEU A 682 -13.35 -19.29 -7.06
CA LEU A 682 -12.06 -19.34 -6.36
C LEU A 682 -11.99 -20.55 -5.43
N ARG A 683 -13.04 -20.80 -4.63
CA ARG A 683 -13.11 -21.94 -3.70
C ARG A 683 -13.11 -23.30 -4.41
N LEU A 684 -13.72 -23.38 -5.59
CA LEU A 684 -13.72 -24.58 -6.44
C LEU A 684 -12.40 -24.75 -7.22
N GLY A 685 -11.49 -23.77 -7.18
CA GLY A 685 -10.22 -23.80 -7.90
C GLY A 685 -10.37 -23.72 -9.42
N ILE A 686 -11.47 -23.13 -9.91
CA ILE A 686 -11.73 -22.88 -11.34
C ILE A 686 -10.96 -21.63 -11.78
N ILE A 687 -11.00 -20.60 -10.94
CA ILE A 687 -10.27 -19.35 -11.09
C ILE A 687 -9.27 -19.29 -9.94
N GLU A 688 -8.08 -18.75 -10.18
CA GLU A 688 -7.14 -18.42 -9.12
C GLU A 688 -6.48 -17.06 -9.35
N TRP A 689 -5.96 -16.49 -8.27
CA TRP A 689 -5.18 -15.26 -8.32
C TRP A 689 -3.75 -15.56 -8.72
N VAL A 690 -3.24 -14.82 -9.69
CA VAL A 690 -1.86 -14.91 -10.15
C VAL A 690 -1.19 -13.55 -9.95
N ASP A 691 -0.01 -13.58 -9.32
CA ASP A 691 0.88 -12.44 -9.10
C ASP A 691 1.85 -12.28 -10.27
N VAL A 692 2.38 -11.07 -10.48
CA VAL A 692 3.32 -10.74 -11.57
C VAL A 692 4.51 -11.71 -11.62
N ASN A 693 5.05 -12.11 -10.46
CA ASN A 693 6.15 -13.08 -10.42
C ASN A 693 5.71 -14.50 -10.80
N GLU A 694 4.49 -14.90 -10.46
CA GLU A 694 3.94 -16.23 -10.80
C GLU A 694 3.52 -16.32 -12.27
N GLU A 695 3.18 -15.18 -12.89
CA GLU A 695 2.93 -15.07 -14.32
C GLU A 695 4.16 -15.41 -15.16
N ASN A 696 5.38 -15.09 -14.71
CA ASN A 696 6.60 -15.47 -15.42
C ASN A 696 6.75 -16.99 -15.58
N ASN A 697 6.21 -17.76 -14.64
CA ASN A 697 6.24 -19.23 -14.65
C ASN A 697 4.99 -19.84 -15.30
N SER A 698 4.09 -19.02 -15.83
CA SER A 698 2.79 -19.43 -16.35
C SER A 698 2.71 -19.20 -17.85
N TYR A 699 2.25 -20.20 -18.60
CA TYR A 699 1.87 -20.02 -20.01
C TYR A 699 0.37 -19.69 -20.09
N ILE A 700 0.03 -18.46 -20.46
CA ILE A 700 -1.34 -17.91 -20.41
C ILE A 700 -1.89 -17.76 -21.84
N ALA A 701 -2.98 -18.46 -22.15
CA ALA A 701 -3.69 -18.30 -23.41
C ALA A 701 -4.63 -17.09 -23.36
N ILE A 702 -4.74 -16.33 -24.45
CA ILE A 702 -5.64 -15.16 -24.54
C ILE A 702 -7.05 -15.62 -24.90
N ASN A 703 -7.18 -16.42 -25.96
CA ASN A 703 -8.45 -16.97 -26.39
C ASN A 703 -8.53 -18.47 -26.05
N PRO A 704 -9.75 -19.01 -25.89
CA PRO A 704 -9.95 -20.45 -25.66
C PRO A 704 -9.39 -21.33 -26.79
N GLU A 705 -9.31 -20.80 -28.00
CA GLU A 705 -8.78 -21.48 -29.19
C GLU A 705 -7.24 -21.66 -29.13
N ASP A 706 -6.55 -20.76 -28.42
CA ASP A 706 -5.09 -20.77 -28.29
C ASP A 706 -4.60 -21.71 -27.18
N VAL A 707 -5.51 -22.44 -26.52
CA VAL A 707 -5.17 -23.32 -25.40
C VAL A 707 -4.44 -24.56 -25.90
N THR A 708 -3.20 -24.72 -25.48
CA THR A 708 -2.36 -25.88 -25.78
C THR A 708 -2.20 -26.78 -24.55
N MET A 709 -1.53 -27.93 -24.71
CA MET A 709 -1.21 -28.82 -23.59
C MET A 709 -0.27 -28.19 -22.56
N GLU A 710 0.50 -27.18 -22.96
CA GLU A 710 1.45 -26.43 -22.12
C GLU A 710 0.78 -25.25 -21.39
N SER A 711 -0.40 -24.82 -21.85
CA SER A 711 -1.15 -23.73 -21.23
C SER A 711 -1.53 -24.07 -19.78
N THR A 712 -1.14 -23.16 -18.89
CA THR A 712 -1.42 -23.23 -17.46
C THR A 712 -2.68 -22.46 -17.08
N HIS A 713 -2.94 -21.35 -17.78
CA HIS A 713 -4.04 -20.44 -17.51
C HIS A 713 -4.66 -19.91 -18.81
N LEU A 714 -5.87 -19.36 -18.68
CA LEU A 714 -6.63 -18.71 -19.74
C LEU A 714 -7.14 -17.36 -19.24
N GLU A 715 -7.04 -16.33 -20.09
CA GLU A 715 -7.53 -14.99 -19.80
C GLU A 715 -9.07 -14.97 -19.68
N ILE A 716 -9.58 -14.34 -18.60
CA ILE A 716 -11.03 -14.16 -18.45
C ILE A 716 -11.56 -13.31 -19.59
N GLU A 717 -11.03 -12.10 -19.77
CA GLU A 717 -11.43 -11.21 -20.86
C GLU A 717 -10.30 -10.23 -21.21
N PRO A 718 -9.83 -10.17 -22.47
CA PRO A 718 -8.71 -9.30 -22.84
C PRO A 718 -8.98 -7.79 -22.68
N LEU A 719 -10.26 -7.37 -22.68
CA LEU A 719 -10.62 -5.95 -22.54
C LEU A 719 -10.18 -5.35 -21.20
N THR A 720 -9.99 -6.19 -20.17
CA THR A 720 -9.67 -5.74 -18.81
C THR A 720 -8.26 -5.23 -18.66
N LEU A 721 -7.42 -5.39 -19.69
CA LEU A 721 -6.14 -4.69 -19.80
C LEU A 721 -6.32 -3.18 -19.63
N LEU A 722 -7.39 -2.61 -20.20
CA LEU A 722 -7.73 -1.20 -20.05
C LEU A 722 -8.43 -0.95 -18.71
N GLY A 723 -8.08 0.16 -18.05
CA GLY A 723 -8.73 0.62 -16.82
C GLY A 723 -10.09 1.29 -17.06
N ALA A 724 -10.74 1.71 -15.97
CA ALA A 724 -12.08 2.30 -16.01
C ALA A 724 -12.20 3.53 -16.93
N VAL A 725 -11.20 4.42 -16.95
CA VAL A 725 -11.23 5.63 -17.79
C VAL A 725 -10.92 5.33 -19.25
N ALA A 726 -9.90 4.49 -19.50
CA ALA A 726 -9.54 4.09 -20.86
C ALA A 726 -10.65 3.28 -21.54
N GLY A 727 -11.46 2.56 -20.76
CA GLY A 727 -12.64 1.85 -21.22
C GLY A 727 -13.74 2.73 -21.81
N LEU A 728 -13.67 4.06 -21.66
CA LEU A 728 -14.62 4.98 -22.31
C LEU A 728 -14.40 5.12 -23.82
N VAL A 729 -13.20 4.81 -24.30
CA VAL A 729 -12.84 4.95 -25.72
C VAL A 729 -13.56 3.86 -26.52
N PRO A 730 -14.42 4.19 -27.50
CA PRO A 730 -14.95 3.21 -28.42
C PRO A 730 -13.84 2.71 -29.37
N TYR A 731 -13.77 1.41 -29.59
CA TYR A 731 -12.79 0.76 -30.48
C TYR A 731 -11.32 1.21 -30.30
N PRO A 732 -10.76 1.16 -29.09
CA PRO A 732 -9.42 1.71 -28.80
C PRO A 732 -8.28 1.04 -29.56
N HIS A 733 -8.49 -0.19 -30.05
CA HIS A 733 -7.55 -0.97 -30.84
C HIS A 733 -7.40 -0.48 -32.30
N HIS A 734 -8.35 0.32 -32.79
CA HIS A 734 -8.24 0.98 -34.11
C HIS A 734 -7.50 2.32 -34.04
N ASN A 735 -7.28 2.84 -32.83
CA ASN A 735 -6.61 4.12 -32.61
C ASN A 735 -5.11 3.92 -32.36
N GLN A 736 -4.32 4.92 -32.74
CA GLN A 736 -2.94 5.02 -32.29
C GLN A 736 -2.89 5.27 -30.77
N SER A 737 -1.91 4.67 -30.08
CA SER A 737 -1.81 4.74 -28.62
C SER A 737 -1.85 6.16 -28.00
N PRO A 738 -1.23 7.22 -28.58
CA PRO A 738 -1.29 8.55 -27.97
C PRO A 738 -2.70 9.12 -27.92
N ARG A 739 -3.56 8.81 -28.90
CA ARG A 739 -4.96 9.28 -28.94
C ARG A 739 -5.78 8.72 -27.80
N ASN A 740 -5.55 7.46 -27.45
CA ASN A 740 -6.19 6.83 -26.30
C ASN A 740 -5.74 7.49 -25.00
N THR A 741 -4.45 7.83 -24.87
CA THR A 741 -3.92 8.55 -23.71
C THR A 741 -4.52 9.95 -23.56
N TYR A 742 -4.66 10.70 -24.66
CA TYR A 742 -5.31 12.01 -24.65
C TYR A 742 -6.76 11.93 -24.18
N GLN A 743 -7.51 10.96 -24.68
CA GLN A 743 -8.89 10.78 -24.25
C GLN A 743 -9.00 10.42 -22.76
N CYS A 744 -8.04 9.68 -22.19
CA CYS A 744 -8.03 9.39 -20.76
C CYS A 744 -7.87 10.65 -19.90
N ALA A 745 -7.09 11.63 -20.37
CA ALA A 745 -6.94 12.92 -19.70
C ALA A 745 -8.19 13.80 -19.89
N MET A 746 -8.70 13.91 -21.12
CA MET A 746 -9.83 14.77 -21.46
C MET A 746 -11.16 14.25 -20.89
N GLY A 747 -11.38 12.93 -20.87
CA GLY A 747 -12.59 12.32 -20.30
C GLY A 747 -12.79 12.60 -18.80
N LYS A 748 -11.70 12.84 -18.06
CA LYS A 748 -11.74 13.27 -16.65
C LYS A 748 -12.13 14.74 -16.49
N GLN A 749 -11.99 15.56 -17.53
CA GLN A 749 -12.28 16.99 -17.51
C GLN A 749 -13.64 17.34 -18.12
N ALA A 750 -14.21 16.42 -18.90
CA ALA A 750 -15.51 16.59 -19.53
C ALA A 750 -16.60 16.93 -18.50
N MET A 751 -17.47 17.88 -18.85
CA MET A 751 -18.59 18.30 -18.00
C MET A 751 -19.73 17.28 -18.12
N GLY A 752 -20.40 16.99 -17.01
CA GLY A 752 -21.49 16.02 -16.99
C GLY A 752 -22.25 16.04 -15.68
N ASN A 753 -23.06 15.00 -15.48
CA ASN A 753 -23.62 14.74 -14.17
C ASN A 753 -22.58 14.10 -13.26
N ILE A 754 -22.56 14.52 -12.01
CA ILE A 754 -21.52 14.09 -11.06
C ILE A 754 -22.07 13.06 -10.09
N ALA A 755 -23.26 13.31 -9.56
CA ALA A 755 -23.92 12.48 -8.57
C ALA A 755 -25.41 12.82 -8.48
N CYS A 756 -26.23 11.92 -7.93
CA CYS A 756 -27.66 12.18 -7.71
C CYS A 756 -27.91 13.35 -6.73
N ASN A 757 -27.01 13.56 -5.76
CA ASN A 757 -27.11 14.64 -4.77
C ASN A 757 -26.42 15.95 -5.20
N GLN A 758 -26.13 16.13 -6.50
CA GLN A 758 -25.38 17.29 -7.01
C GLN A 758 -26.01 18.66 -6.69
N HIS A 759 -27.34 18.74 -6.54
CA HIS A 759 -28.04 19.98 -6.20
C HIS A 759 -28.13 20.27 -4.70
N LEU A 760 -27.92 19.27 -3.85
CA LEU A 760 -27.90 19.42 -2.40
C LEU A 760 -26.51 19.83 -1.89
N ARG A 761 -25.49 19.62 -2.72
CA ARG A 761 -24.09 19.79 -2.38
C ARG A 761 -23.61 21.20 -2.65
N THR A 762 -22.70 21.68 -1.81
CA THR A 762 -22.03 22.97 -1.96
C THR A 762 -20.52 22.78 -2.05
N ASP A 763 -20.03 22.52 -3.27
CA ASP A 763 -18.60 22.43 -3.56
C ASP A 763 -18.06 23.79 -4.05
N THR A 764 -16.73 23.96 -4.01
CA THR A 764 -16.07 25.20 -4.47
C THR A 764 -16.42 25.56 -5.90
N GLN A 765 -16.39 24.57 -6.80
CA GLN A 765 -16.76 24.71 -8.20
C GLN A 765 -17.32 23.36 -8.70
N LEU A 766 -18.50 23.41 -9.32
CA LEU A 766 -19.13 22.28 -10.00
C LEU A 766 -19.47 22.70 -11.43
N LEU A 767 -19.21 21.79 -12.38
CA LEU A 767 -19.49 21.97 -13.80
C LEU A 767 -20.53 20.94 -14.22
N LEU A 768 -21.75 21.40 -14.48
CA LEU A 768 -22.88 20.54 -14.82
C LEU A 768 -23.32 20.76 -16.26
N LEU A 769 -23.81 19.70 -16.89
CA LEU A 769 -24.45 19.76 -18.20
C LEU A 769 -25.96 19.74 -18.01
N THR A 770 -26.71 20.56 -18.76
CA THR A 770 -28.17 20.67 -18.57
C THR A 770 -28.91 19.44 -19.10
N TYR A 771 -28.48 18.90 -20.24
CA TYR A 771 -29.17 17.81 -20.96
C TYR A 771 -28.24 16.65 -21.34
N PRO A 772 -27.50 16.04 -20.40
CA PRO A 772 -26.55 14.99 -20.73
C PRO A 772 -27.23 13.79 -21.39
N GLN A 773 -26.56 13.19 -22.37
CA GLN A 773 -27.06 12.06 -23.13
C GLN A 773 -26.13 10.85 -22.98
N GLN A 774 -26.70 9.65 -22.98
CA GLN A 774 -25.93 8.42 -23.02
C GLN A 774 -25.19 8.29 -24.36
N PRO A 775 -23.96 7.75 -24.37
CA PRO A 775 -23.23 7.49 -25.61
C PRO A 775 -23.98 6.50 -26.51
N MET A 776 -24.12 6.81 -27.81
CA MET A 776 -24.72 5.86 -28.77
C MET A 776 -23.86 4.62 -28.99
N CYS A 777 -22.54 4.80 -29.10
CA CYS A 777 -21.58 3.70 -29.19
C CYS A 777 -20.95 3.49 -27.83
N LYS A 778 -21.37 2.42 -27.14
CA LYS A 778 -20.90 2.08 -25.79
C LYS A 778 -19.94 0.89 -25.80
N THR A 779 -19.04 0.89 -24.83
CA THR A 779 -18.19 -0.26 -24.51
C THR A 779 -18.83 -1.05 -23.38
N ARG A 780 -18.48 -2.33 -23.25
CA ARG A 780 -18.91 -3.13 -22.08
C ARG A 780 -18.43 -2.51 -20.77
N THR A 781 -17.26 -1.86 -20.76
CA THR A 781 -16.72 -1.20 -19.57
C THR A 781 -17.61 -0.05 -19.09
N ILE A 782 -18.25 0.70 -20.01
CA ILE A 782 -19.19 1.78 -19.67
C ILE A 782 -20.39 1.24 -18.86
N ASP A 783 -20.93 0.09 -19.28
CA ASP A 783 -22.02 -0.59 -18.58
C ASP A 783 -21.55 -1.03 -17.18
N LEU A 784 -20.37 -1.65 -17.09
CA LEU A 784 -19.80 -2.17 -15.84
C LEU A 784 -19.54 -1.10 -14.77
N ILE A 785 -19.12 0.11 -15.18
CA ILE A 785 -18.86 1.21 -14.24
C ILE A 785 -20.10 2.05 -13.93
N GLY A 786 -21.21 1.81 -14.63
CA GLY A 786 -22.45 2.58 -14.48
C GLY A 786 -22.36 4.00 -15.03
N TYR A 787 -21.50 4.26 -16.02
CA TYR A 787 -21.34 5.60 -16.60
C TYR A 787 -22.61 6.06 -17.35
N ASP A 788 -23.40 5.12 -17.87
CA ASP A 788 -24.67 5.39 -18.54
C ASP A 788 -25.72 6.05 -17.64
N ASN A 789 -25.61 5.88 -16.32
CA ASN A 789 -26.52 6.51 -15.36
C ASN A 789 -26.16 7.98 -15.11
N LEU A 790 -24.87 8.34 -15.25
CA LEU A 790 -24.34 9.69 -15.03
C LEU A 790 -23.41 10.09 -16.19
N PRO A 791 -23.94 10.23 -17.42
CA PRO A 791 -23.11 10.48 -18.59
C PRO A 791 -22.58 11.93 -18.60
N ALA A 792 -21.48 12.13 -19.34
CA ALA A 792 -20.80 13.41 -19.47
C ALA A 792 -20.58 13.78 -20.95
N GLY A 793 -21.66 14.10 -21.66
CA GLY A 793 -21.62 14.54 -23.05
C GLY A 793 -22.98 14.64 -23.73
N HIS A 794 -22.97 15.00 -25.02
CA HIS A 794 -24.12 14.97 -25.92
C HIS A 794 -23.75 14.20 -27.19
N ASN A 795 -24.73 13.53 -27.80
CA ASN A 795 -24.57 12.98 -29.14
C ASN A 795 -24.77 14.12 -30.16
N ALA A 796 -23.76 14.36 -31.00
CA ALA A 796 -23.81 15.37 -32.04
C ALA A 796 -23.98 14.72 -33.42
N SER A 797 -24.81 15.33 -34.28
CA SER A 797 -24.82 15.00 -35.71
C SER A 797 -23.62 15.68 -36.36
N VAL A 798 -22.59 14.91 -36.68
CA VAL A 798 -21.31 15.42 -37.23
C VAL A 798 -21.25 15.13 -38.72
N ALA A 799 -20.99 16.16 -39.52
CA ALA A 799 -20.65 16.03 -40.94
C ALA A 799 -19.15 16.28 -41.11
N VAL A 800 -18.43 15.29 -41.62
CA VAL A 800 -16.98 15.40 -41.89
C VAL A 800 -16.78 15.99 -43.28
N MET A 801 -16.60 17.31 -43.34
CA MET A 801 -16.36 18.06 -44.58
C MET A 801 -15.57 19.34 -44.28
N SER A 802 -14.86 19.86 -45.27
CA SER A 802 -14.23 21.19 -45.18
C SER A 802 -15.25 22.28 -45.48
N TYR A 803 -15.46 23.21 -44.55
CA TYR A 803 -16.49 24.25 -44.67
C TYR A 803 -16.00 25.61 -44.15
N SER A 804 -16.23 26.68 -44.91
CA SER A 804 -15.91 28.09 -44.57
C SER A 804 -14.45 28.47 -44.30
N GLY A 805 -13.53 27.50 -44.16
CA GLY A 805 -12.10 27.74 -43.91
C GLY A 805 -11.76 28.10 -42.47
N TYR A 806 -12.73 28.13 -41.56
CA TYR A 806 -12.54 28.32 -40.12
C TYR A 806 -12.31 27.01 -39.35
N ASP A 807 -12.23 25.89 -40.06
CA ASP A 807 -12.01 24.52 -39.59
C ASP A 807 -10.57 24.05 -39.82
N ILE A 808 -9.62 24.98 -40.00
CA ILE A 808 -8.19 24.71 -40.09
C ILE A 808 -7.65 24.42 -38.67
N GLU A 809 -6.72 23.46 -38.54
CA GLU A 809 -6.01 23.12 -37.28
C GLU A 809 -6.95 22.80 -36.10
N ASP A 810 -7.70 21.69 -36.19
CA ASP A 810 -8.58 21.14 -35.14
C ASP A 810 -9.78 22.02 -34.72
N ALA A 811 -10.03 23.12 -35.41
CA ALA A 811 -11.21 23.94 -35.18
C ALA A 811 -12.50 23.26 -35.68
N LEU A 812 -13.60 23.47 -34.96
CA LEU A 812 -14.92 22.92 -35.29
C LEU A 812 -15.96 24.02 -35.45
N ILE A 813 -16.82 23.86 -36.45
CA ILE A 813 -17.90 24.80 -36.76
C ILE A 813 -19.20 24.26 -36.17
N MET A 814 -19.87 25.08 -35.37
CA MET A 814 -21.11 24.70 -34.70
C MET A 814 -22.34 25.37 -35.34
N ASN A 815 -23.46 24.65 -35.35
CA ASN A 815 -24.74 25.18 -35.79
C ASN A 815 -25.37 26.06 -34.68
N LYS A 816 -25.56 27.36 -34.98
CA LYS A 816 -26.18 28.31 -34.06
C LYS A 816 -27.56 27.86 -33.57
N ALA A 817 -28.41 27.35 -34.47
CA ALA A 817 -29.75 26.91 -34.10
C ALA A 817 -29.74 25.71 -33.15
N SER A 818 -28.70 24.88 -33.17
CA SER A 818 -28.54 23.78 -32.20
C SER A 818 -28.17 24.30 -30.81
N ILE A 819 -27.29 25.30 -30.73
CA ILE A 819 -26.88 25.95 -29.48
C ILE A 819 -28.07 26.68 -28.84
N ASP A 820 -28.86 27.42 -29.64
CA ASP A 820 -30.05 28.14 -29.17
C ASP A 820 -31.05 27.17 -28.52
N ARG A 821 -31.24 25.98 -29.10
CA ARG A 821 -32.07 24.90 -28.56
C ARG A 821 -31.51 24.23 -27.31
N GLY A 822 -30.22 24.40 -26.99
CA GLY A 822 -29.60 23.90 -25.76
C GLY A 822 -28.43 22.94 -25.94
N PHE A 823 -27.93 22.73 -27.17
CA PHE A 823 -26.73 21.93 -27.38
C PHE A 823 -25.53 22.55 -26.64
N GLY A 824 -24.91 21.76 -25.75
CA GLY A 824 -23.74 22.16 -24.97
C GLY A 824 -24.02 23.12 -23.81
N ARG A 825 -25.28 23.32 -23.40
CA ARG A 825 -25.64 24.25 -22.32
C ARG A 825 -25.13 23.76 -20.96
N CYS A 826 -24.17 24.48 -20.39
CA CYS A 826 -23.57 24.18 -19.09
C CYS A 826 -24.10 25.09 -17.98
N CYS A 827 -24.04 24.59 -16.74
CA CYS A 827 -24.28 25.34 -15.51
C CYS A 827 -23.02 25.28 -14.64
N VAL A 828 -22.54 26.45 -14.22
CA VAL A 828 -21.36 26.57 -13.36
C VAL A 828 -21.82 27.09 -12.00
N THR A 829 -21.73 26.26 -10.97
CA THR A 829 -22.04 26.68 -9.60
C THR A 829 -20.75 26.90 -8.82
N ARG A 830 -20.68 28.03 -8.12
CA ARG A 830 -19.54 28.42 -7.28
C ARG A 830 -20.00 28.72 -5.87
N LYS A 831 -19.18 28.34 -4.90
CA LYS A 831 -19.44 28.58 -3.48
C LYS A 831 -18.62 29.75 -2.96
N TYR A 832 -19.30 30.62 -2.22
CA TYR A 832 -18.69 31.69 -1.43
C TYR A 832 -19.08 31.46 0.02
N ALA A 833 -18.08 31.27 0.89
CA ALA A 833 -18.28 31.01 2.30
C ALA A 833 -17.57 32.08 3.13
N THR A 834 -18.30 32.69 4.07
CA THR A 834 -17.77 33.71 4.99
C THR A 834 -17.95 33.20 6.42
N PRO A 835 -16.88 32.73 7.08
CA PRO A 835 -16.96 32.33 8.48
C PRO A 835 -17.10 33.58 9.36
N LEU A 836 -18.08 33.58 10.27
CA LEU A 836 -18.20 34.63 11.28
C LEU A 836 -17.33 34.27 12.49
N ALA A 837 -16.26 35.03 12.71
CA ALA A 837 -15.36 34.77 13.82
C ALA A 837 -15.96 35.25 15.15
N ARG A 838 -15.67 34.49 16.22
CA ARG A 838 -15.82 34.96 17.59
C ARG A 838 -14.43 35.23 18.15
N SER A 839 -14.21 36.45 18.62
CA SER A 839 -12.98 36.83 19.31
C SER A 839 -12.89 36.14 20.67
N ALA A 840 -11.67 35.89 21.14
CA ALA A 840 -11.42 35.40 22.50
C ALA A 840 -11.94 36.37 23.59
N ILE A 841 -12.11 37.65 23.24
CA ILE A 841 -12.61 38.72 24.13
C ILE A 841 -14.17 38.71 24.19
N GLY A 842 -14.84 37.82 23.44
CA GLY A 842 -16.29 37.69 23.44
C GLY A 842 -17.03 38.55 22.42
N SER A 843 -16.33 39.35 21.60
CA SER A 843 -16.95 40.04 20.46
C SER A 843 -17.22 39.05 19.32
N SER A 844 -18.43 39.09 18.76
CA SER A 844 -18.81 38.32 17.57
C SER A 844 -18.96 39.25 16.36
N GLU A 845 -18.48 38.80 15.21
CA GLU A 845 -18.80 39.45 13.94
C GLU A 845 -20.29 39.28 13.63
N GLU A 846 -20.94 40.35 13.17
CA GLU A 846 -22.37 40.38 12.85
C GLU A 846 -22.58 40.74 11.38
N LEU A 847 -23.53 40.06 10.74
CA LEU A 847 -23.99 40.41 9.40
C LEU A 847 -24.96 41.59 9.50
N ARG A 848 -24.58 42.73 8.90
CA ARG A 848 -25.46 43.91 8.81
C ARG A 848 -26.15 43.96 7.45
N ALA A 849 -27.39 44.46 7.46
CA ALA A 849 -28.12 44.74 6.23
C ALA A 849 -27.38 45.81 5.39
N PRO A 850 -27.51 45.78 4.05
CA PRO A 850 -26.95 46.84 3.21
C PRO A 850 -27.53 48.20 3.65
N PRO A 851 -26.71 49.27 3.69
CA PRO A 851 -27.20 50.58 4.08
C PRO A 851 -28.27 51.04 3.08
N VAL A 852 -29.43 51.45 3.59
CA VAL A 852 -30.50 52.02 2.77
C VAL A 852 -29.98 53.34 2.20
N ILE A 853 -29.74 53.38 0.88
CA ILE A 853 -29.47 54.63 0.18
C ILE A 853 -30.80 55.39 0.11
N GLY A 854 -31.11 56.13 1.17
CA GLY A 854 -32.25 57.03 1.20
C GLY A 854 -32.07 58.12 0.15
N GLY A 855 -32.93 58.14 -0.86
CA GLY A 855 -33.03 59.27 -1.78
C GLY A 855 -33.41 60.55 -1.02
N GLY A 856 -32.66 61.62 -1.26
CA GLY A 856 -33.05 62.98 -0.88
C GLY A 856 -32.37 63.53 0.37
N GLY A 857 -31.20 64.16 0.18
CA GLY A 857 -30.58 65.00 1.20
C GLY A 857 -29.22 65.51 0.74
N LYS A 858 -29.19 66.65 0.04
CA LYS A 858 -27.95 67.40 -0.23
C LYS A 858 -27.26 67.71 1.10
N GLY A 859 -26.11 67.10 1.34
CA GLY A 859 -25.20 67.43 2.44
C GLY A 859 -23.82 66.89 2.10
N GLY A 860 -22.92 67.77 1.68
CA GLY A 860 -21.59 67.41 1.21
C GLY A 860 -20.76 66.72 2.29
N GLY A 861 -20.30 65.50 1.99
CA GLY A 861 -19.32 64.78 2.78
C GLY A 861 -18.48 63.93 1.84
N ARG A 862 -17.32 64.45 1.43
CA ARG A 862 -16.27 63.71 0.72
C ARG A 862 -15.88 62.50 1.57
N HIS A 863 -16.32 61.30 1.19
CA HIS A 863 -15.65 60.07 1.62
C HIS A 863 -14.88 59.47 0.44
N GLN A 864 -13.57 59.45 0.63
CA GLN A 864 -12.56 58.83 -0.21
C GLN A 864 -12.97 57.39 -0.56
N ARG A 865 -13.01 57.09 -1.86
CA ARG A 865 -12.83 55.73 -2.35
C ARG A 865 -11.39 55.31 -2.01
N GLN A 866 -11.21 54.56 -0.93
CA GLN A 866 -10.10 53.62 -0.86
C GLN A 866 -10.53 52.36 -1.61
N GLY A 867 -9.73 52.02 -2.62
CA GLY A 867 -9.89 50.83 -3.43
C GLY A 867 -9.67 49.55 -2.64
N GLY A 868 -10.29 48.49 -3.12
CA GLY A 868 -10.10 47.15 -2.62
C GLY A 868 -11.08 46.20 -3.28
N PHE A 869 -10.78 45.80 -4.51
CA PHE A 869 -10.92 44.42 -4.97
C PHE A 869 -9.74 44.09 -5.88
#